data_AF-A0A166IRP0-F1
#
_entry.id   AF-A0A166IRP0-F1
#
_cell.length_a   1.000
_cell.length_b   1.000
_cell.length_c   1.000
_cell.angle_alpha   90.00
_cell.angle_beta   90.00
_cell.angle_gamma   90.00
#
_symmetry.space_group_name_H-M   'P 1'
#
loop_
_entity.id
_entity.type
_entity.pdbx_description
1 polymer ?
#
loop_
_entity_poly.entity_id
_entity_poly.type
_entity_poly.pdbx_seq_one_letter_code
_entity_poly.pdbx_strand_id
1 'polypeptide(L)'
;MPSNPGEVALEIDSPTESPRASSEFEEVSYPTWSQPRAEEELPLHYMGEDKARRRVKGAQAAPESTVMFDADSPAEYDQGDDGGKDVYAKLRQHQTPVSRMRRTSAPPTSVSEFIQQNLEHLPPAIYTLLSCWTRFHDIGKSPYVVWDEAHFGKFGSHYLKREFYFDVHPPLGKMLVGLAGLLSGYNGNYEFKSGEQYPDDVPFVAMRVMLATFGVAMVPLGWYTAVELGMSRRACHLVALMVLCDVAWLAISRFILLDSMLLFFTFLTVYCLTKFNNQQHEPFSFDWWTWLSFTGLSIGMVCSVKWIGLFVTALVGVYTIEDLWEKFGDLKMPVRTYIRHWVARAGCLIGLPIIVYLISFKLHFLILNHSGPGDAQMSSLFQAHLVGNDFSRSPLEAAYGSRVTLKNMGWGGGLLHSHVQTYPVGSSQQQVTCYHYKDENNDWVFLPRWEEPEYNPNGELQFVKHGDVLRLSHFSTGRNMHSHAIPAPVTKTAYEVSGYGNQTIGDSHDYWMVEVVDDIRRGHRNNFETIHTLTTRLRFKHWKLGCYLRAANAVLPQWGFKQIEVSCEKEDNPRDEHTYWNIESHINDRLPPAEITHIRSPFFRDFWHLNVAMMTSNNALIPDPDKEDILASKPFDWPWLHLGLRMCGWGDNQTKYYLLGTPVIWWSGTASLGISLVVFVVYLLRMQRKYVDFAPGEWDHFLYVGKIALFGWCFHYLPFLIMGRVTYVHHYLPALYFSVLMVAHLIDHFFLSARSLSERTKWAVFAFCVISIVGTFWWFRGVAFGIDGPINDHKGLGWRKSWNIYSL
;
A
#
# COMPACT_ATOMS: atom_id res chain seq x y z
N MET A 1 14.26 68.16 27.01
CA MET A 1 15.71 68.41 27.13
C MET A 1 16.44 67.51 26.14
N PRO A 2 17.45 68.03 25.41
CA PRO A 2 17.98 67.52 24.13
C PRO A 2 18.99 66.36 24.35
N SER A 3 19.43 65.55 23.37
CA SER A 3 20.09 65.89 22.08
C SER A 3 20.17 64.72 21.06
N ASN A 4 20.01 65.10 19.77
CA ASN A 4 20.26 64.41 18.46
C ASN A 4 21.77 64.16 18.17
N PRO A 5 22.28 63.71 16.97
CA PRO A 5 21.72 63.56 15.58
C PRO A 5 22.13 62.24 14.82
N GLY A 6 21.81 61.94 13.53
CA GLY A 6 21.24 62.74 12.43
C GLY A 6 20.87 61.96 11.12
N GLU A 7 20.23 62.70 10.21
CA GLU A 7 19.79 62.38 8.83
C GLU A 7 20.76 62.95 7.76
N VAL A 8 20.67 62.48 6.49
CA VAL A 8 20.50 63.32 5.27
C VAL A 8 19.78 62.50 4.16
N ALA A 9 18.87 63.15 3.42
CA ALA A 9 17.90 62.67 2.41
C ALA A 9 18.31 62.94 0.93
N LEU A 10 17.41 62.60 -0.02
CA LEU A 10 17.09 63.21 -1.36
C LEU A 10 16.74 62.11 -2.39
N GLU A 11 15.84 62.20 -3.37
CA GLU A 11 14.71 63.07 -3.79
C GLU A 11 14.11 62.37 -5.04
N ILE A 12 12.81 62.47 -5.30
CA ILE A 12 12.11 61.88 -6.46
C ILE A 12 11.59 63.04 -7.32
N ASP A 13 11.88 63.02 -8.63
CA ASP A 13 11.10 63.84 -9.57
C ASP A 13 11.04 63.24 -10.99
N SER A 14 9.85 63.36 -11.58
CA SER A 14 9.45 62.96 -12.93
C SER A 14 9.54 64.12 -13.94
N PRO A 15 9.60 63.84 -15.26
CA PRO A 15 9.04 64.81 -16.21
C PRO A 15 8.15 64.21 -17.31
N THR A 16 7.21 65.04 -17.77
CA THR A 16 6.23 64.86 -18.86
C THR A 16 6.58 65.68 -20.12
N GLU A 17 6.09 65.17 -21.27
CA GLU A 17 5.72 65.82 -22.57
C GLU A 17 6.73 66.12 -23.72
N SER A 18 6.70 65.24 -24.74
CA SER A 18 6.43 65.42 -26.23
C SER A 18 7.33 66.31 -27.14
N PRO A 19 7.21 66.26 -28.51
CA PRO A 19 6.91 65.16 -29.47
C PRO A 19 7.90 65.13 -30.69
N ARG A 20 7.98 64.04 -31.48
CA ARG A 20 8.19 64.09 -32.97
C ARG A 20 8.08 62.75 -33.70
N ALA A 21 7.80 62.87 -35.00
CA ALA A 21 7.20 61.92 -35.93
C ALA A 21 8.15 60.92 -36.65
N SER A 22 7.54 59.83 -37.09
CA SER A 22 7.68 59.05 -38.36
C SER A 22 9.04 58.83 -39.05
N SER A 23 9.19 57.55 -39.46
CA SER A 23 9.91 57.00 -40.61
C SER A 23 11.44 57.05 -40.64
N GLU A 24 12.06 55.91 -40.37
CA GLU A 24 13.21 55.43 -41.13
C GLU A 24 13.31 53.89 -41.01
N PHE A 25 13.20 53.23 -42.16
CA PHE A 25 13.36 51.80 -42.37
C PHE A 25 14.86 51.52 -42.54
N GLU A 26 15.43 50.58 -41.76
CA GLU A 26 16.69 49.93 -42.13
C GLU A 26 16.37 48.51 -42.62
N GLU A 27 16.52 48.29 -43.93
CA GLU A 27 16.55 46.99 -44.58
C GLU A 27 17.90 46.31 -44.30
N VAL A 28 17.87 45.13 -43.68
CA VAL A 28 19.04 44.23 -43.62
C VAL A 28 18.78 43.02 -44.51
N SER A 29 19.64 42.88 -45.52
CA SER A 29 19.61 41.88 -46.58
C SER A 29 19.99 40.48 -46.06
N TYR A 30 19.24 39.43 -46.43
CA TYR A 30 19.64 38.02 -46.21
C TYR A 30 20.13 37.38 -47.51
N PRO A 31 21.23 36.59 -47.49
CA PRO A 31 21.70 35.87 -48.67
C PRO A 31 20.85 34.61 -48.92
N THR A 32 20.48 34.40 -50.17
CA THR A 32 19.76 33.23 -50.69
C THR A 32 20.70 32.04 -50.90
N TRP A 33 20.45 30.95 -50.18
CA TRP A 33 20.93 29.61 -50.54
C TRP A 33 19.74 28.64 -50.57
N SER A 34 19.44 28.15 -51.77
CA SER A 34 18.48 27.10 -52.05
C SER A 34 19.09 25.72 -51.74
N GLN A 35 18.55 25.03 -50.74
CA GLN A 35 18.72 23.58 -50.57
C GLN A 35 17.35 22.89 -50.56
N PRO A 36 17.26 21.61 -51.01
CA PRO A 36 15.98 20.90 -51.12
C PRO A 36 15.38 20.70 -49.73
N ARG A 37 14.07 20.90 -49.60
CA ARG A 37 13.29 20.59 -48.38
C ARG A 37 13.52 19.13 -47.98
N ALA A 38 14.38 18.92 -46.98
CA ALA A 38 14.25 17.76 -46.10
C ALA A 38 12.95 17.96 -45.30
N GLU A 39 12.06 16.97 -45.31
CA GLU A 39 10.88 16.96 -44.46
C GLU A 39 11.34 17.05 -42.99
N GLU A 40 11.10 18.20 -42.36
CA GLU A 40 11.32 18.39 -40.92
C GLU A 40 10.37 17.48 -40.13
N GLU A 41 10.91 16.49 -39.42
CA GLU A 41 10.17 15.78 -38.38
C GLU A 41 9.90 16.72 -37.20
N LEU A 42 8.67 17.22 -37.11
CA LEU A 42 8.15 18.00 -36.00
C LEU A 42 8.06 17.15 -34.71
N PRO A 43 8.19 17.77 -33.51
CA PRO A 43 7.96 17.09 -32.24
C PRO A 43 6.54 16.48 -32.14
N LEU A 44 6.43 15.40 -31.36
CA LEU A 44 5.32 14.43 -31.20
C LEU A 44 3.88 14.95 -31.00
N HIS A 45 3.64 16.25 -30.91
CA HIS A 45 2.37 16.82 -30.45
C HIS A 45 1.64 17.70 -31.49
N TYR A 46 2.25 17.95 -32.64
CA TYR A 46 1.59 18.47 -33.84
C TYR A 46 1.10 17.33 -34.75
N MET A 47 0.37 16.36 -34.20
CA MET A 47 -0.20 15.26 -34.97
C MET A 47 -1.73 15.31 -34.97
N GLY A 48 -2.32 15.34 -36.17
CA GLY A 48 -3.76 15.13 -36.35
C GLY A 48 -4.19 13.72 -35.97
N GLU A 49 -5.50 13.54 -35.72
CA GLU A 49 -6.11 12.29 -35.22
C GLU A 49 -5.71 11.03 -36.01
N ASP A 50 -5.34 11.17 -37.29
CA ASP A 50 -4.93 10.07 -38.17
C ASP A 50 -3.46 9.61 -38.01
N LYS A 51 -2.55 10.44 -37.49
CA LYS A 51 -1.13 10.06 -37.31
C LYS A 51 -0.87 9.39 -35.95
N ALA A 52 -1.65 9.71 -34.92
CA ALA A 52 -1.57 9.04 -33.62
C ALA A 52 -1.89 7.54 -33.70
N ARG A 53 -2.71 7.12 -34.67
CA ARG A 53 -3.13 5.74 -34.89
C ARG A 53 -2.07 4.84 -35.54
N ARG A 54 -1.01 5.40 -36.14
CA ARG A 54 -0.05 4.64 -36.98
C ARG A 54 1.19 4.09 -36.25
N ARG A 55 1.28 4.19 -34.93
CA ARG A 55 2.42 3.65 -34.17
C ARG A 55 1.99 2.66 -33.09
N VAL A 56 1.38 1.55 -33.53
CA VAL A 56 1.40 0.27 -32.79
C VAL A 56 1.72 -0.82 -33.83
N LYS A 57 2.60 -1.77 -33.44
CA LYS A 57 3.33 -2.76 -34.26
C LYS A 57 2.83 -2.93 -35.71
N GLY A 58 3.63 -2.42 -36.66
CA GLY A 58 3.52 -2.75 -38.07
C GLY A 58 4.92 -2.82 -38.66
N ALA A 59 5.31 -4.01 -39.13
CA ALA A 59 6.56 -4.19 -39.86
C ALA A 59 6.61 -3.23 -41.05
N GLN A 60 7.68 -2.44 -41.16
CA GLN A 60 7.96 -1.64 -42.33
C GLN A 60 8.19 -2.58 -43.52
N ALA A 61 7.17 -2.72 -44.38
CA ALA A 61 7.38 -3.15 -45.75
C ALA A 61 7.86 -1.92 -46.54
N ALA A 62 9.06 -2.03 -47.11
CA ALA A 62 9.61 -1.03 -48.02
C ALA A 62 8.69 -0.85 -49.24
N PRO A 63 8.56 0.37 -49.80
CA PRO A 63 7.74 0.55 -50.99
C PRO A 63 8.48 -0.03 -52.21
N GLU A 64 7.87 -1.01 -52.87
CA GLU A 64 8.30 -1.48 -54.19
C GLU A 64 8.17 -0.35 -55.21
N SER A 65 9.31 0.16 -55.68
CA SER A 65 9.41 0.96 -56.90
C SER A 65 9.36 0.01 -58.10
N THR A 66 8.30 0.11 -58.90
CA THR A 66 8.15 -0.59 -60.17
C THR A 66 9.24 -0.14 -61.14
N VAL A 67 10.23 -1.00 -61.41
CA VAL A 67 11.15 -0.86 -62.55
C VAL A 67 11.21 -2.21 -63.24
N MET A 68 10.63 -2.27 -64.44
CA MET A 68 10.88 -3.35 -65.41
C MET A 68 12.37 -3.35 -65.75
N PHE A 69 13.02 -4.52 -65.80
CA PHE A 69 13.94 -4.86 -66.89
C PHE A 69 14.23 -6.37 -66.94
N ASP A 70 14.36 -6.84 -68.17
CA ASP A 70 14.55 -8.21 -68.64
C ASP A 70 15.78 -8.94 -68.09
N ALA A 71 15.67 -10.26 -68.11
CA ALA A 71 16.73 -11.23 -67.91
C ALA A 71 17.73 -11.23 -69.09
N ASP A 72 19.04 -11.37 -68.81
CA ASP A 72 19.80 -12.60 -69.14
C ASP A 72 21.30 -12.52 -68.80
N SER A 73 21.78 -13.62 -68.20
CA SER A 73 23.09 -14.28 -68.40
C SER A 73 24.43 -13.75 -67.79
N PRO A 74 25.41 -14.67 -67.51
CA PRO A 74 26.45 -14.52 -66.47
C PRO A 74 27.92 -14.63 -66.97
N ALA A 75 28.90 -14.18 -66.17
CA ALA A 75 30.34 -14.49 -66.27
C ALA A 75 31.03 -14.03 -64.96
N GLU A 76 31.64 -14.88 -64.13
CA GLU A 76 32.89 -15.68 -64.22
C GLU A 76 34.01 -15.08 -63.35
N TYR A 77 34.50 -15.95 -62.45
CA TYR A 77 35.82 -16.09 -61.81
C TYR A 77 36.65 -14.87 -61.38
N ASP A 78 36.95 -14.83 -60.08
CA ASP A 78 38.15 -14.19 -59.53
C ASP A 78 38.97 -15.23 -58.76
N GLN A 79 40.29 -15.21 -58.96
CA GLN A 79 41.27 -16.19 -58.44
C GLN A 79 42.56 -15.46 -58.02
N GLY A 80 42.92 -15.63 -56.73
CA GLY A 80 44.27 -15.43 -56.16
C GLY A 80 44.68 -13.98 -55.87
N ASP A 81 45.48 -13.63 -54.87
CA ASP A 81 46.28 -14.42 -53.92
C ASP A 81 46.83 -13.45 -52.83
N ASP A 82 47.08 -14.03 -51.65
CA ASP A 82 47.99 -13.69 -50.55
C ASP A 82 48.36 -12.25 -50.10
N GLY A 83 48.22 -12.06 -48.78
CA GLY A 83 49.43 -11.89 -47.94
C GLY A 83 49.70 -10.53 -47.26
N GLY A 84 49.36 -10.43 -45.97
CA GLY A 84 50.33 -9.95 -44.97
C GLY A 84 50.15 -8.57 -44.30
N LYS A 85 49.83 -8.65 -43.00
CA LYS A 85 50.38 -7.89 -41.85
C LYS A 85 50.04 -6.39 -41.66
N ASP A 86 49.25 -6.18 -40.60
CA ASP A 86 49.39 -5.21 -39.51
C ASP A 86 50.23 -3.94 -39.74
N VAL A 87 49.58 -2.77 -39.75
CA VAL A 87 49.94 -1.63 -38.88
C VAL A 87 48.67 -0.82 -38.56
N TYR A 88 48.16 -0.99 -37.34
CA TYR A 88 47.21 -0.09 -36.70
C TYR A 88 47.87 1.28 -36.45
N ALA A 89 47.32 2.35 -37.04
CA ALA A 89 47.05 3.63 -36.38
C ALA A 89 46.69 4.69 -37.43
N LYS A 90 45.47 5.23 -37.38
CA LYS A 90 45.24 6.69 -37.38
C LYS A 90 43.75 7.04 -37.14
N LEU A 91 43.58 7.80 -36.06
CA LEU A 91 42.59 8.85 -35.81
C LEU A 91 41.08 8.49 -35.87
N ARG A 92 40.62 8.02 -34.71
CA ARG A 92 39.32 8.38 -34.11
C ARG A 92 39.03 9.89 -34.30
N GLN A 93 38.09 10.22 -35.17
CA GLN A 93 37.30 11.45 -35.00
C GLN A 93 36.21 11.15 -33.98
N HIS A 94 36.37 11.70 -32.77
CA HIS A 94 35.28 11.88 -31.84
C HIS A 94 34.23 12.79 -32.49
N GLN A 95 33.15 12.21 -33.02
CA GLN A 95 31.88 12.92 -33.07
C GLN A 95 31.42 13.08 -31.62
N THR A 96 31.67 14.26 -31.07
CA THR A 96 30.96 14.75 -29.89
C THR A 96 29.45 14.61 -30.16
N PRO A 97 28.65 14.08 -29.22
CA PRO A 97 27.21 14.10 -29.36
C PRO A 97 26.80 15.58 -29.30
N VAL A 98 26.43 16.14 -30.44
CA VAL A 98 25.76 17.43 -30.49
C VAL A 98 24.50 17.25 -29.66
N SER A 99 24.50 17.84 -28.47
CA SER A 99 23.32 17.93 -27.64
C SER A 99 22.20 18.45 -28.52
N ARG A 100 21.11 17.71 -28.61
CA ARG A 100 19.87 18.15 -29.25
C ARG A 100 19.44 19.43 -28.53
N MET A 101 19.85 20.58 -29.03
CA MET A 101 19.41 21.90 -28.57
C MET A 101 17.90 21.89 -28.74
N ARG A 102 17.18 21.82 -27.63
CA ARG A 102 15.74 22.09 -27.59
C ARG A 102 15.60 23.53 -28.07
N ARG A 103 15.27 23.74 -29.36
CA ARG A 103 14.95 25.07 -29.87
C ARG A 103 13.81 25.59 -29.00
N THR A 104 14.11 26.58 -28.17
CA THR A 104 13.11 27.37 -27.47
C THR A 104 12.26 28.01 -28.54
N SER A 105 10.98 27.67 -28.59
CA SER A 105 10.01 28.41 -29.42
C SER A 105 10.13 29.90 -29.07
N ALA A 106 10.05 30.76 -30.08
CA ALA A 106 10.06 32.21 -29.86
C ALA A 106 8.98 32.57 -28.80
N PRO A 107 9.25 33.55 -27.91
CA PRO A 107 8.28 33.96 -26.91
C PRO A 107 6.96 34.33 -27.61
N PRO A 108 5.81 33.83 -27.13
CA PRO A 108 4.56 33.98 -27.83
C PRO A 108 4.18 35.44 -27.94
N THR A 109 3.86 35.87 -29.16
CA THR A 109 3.53 37.28 -29.46
C THR A 109 2.05 37.58 -29.22
N SER A 110 1.22 36.55 -29.06
CA SER A 110 -0.20 36.64 -28.75
C SER A 110 -0.67 35.59 -27.74
N VAL A 111 -1.78 35.84 -27.06
CA VAL A 111 -2.39 34.88 -26.12
C VAL A 111 -2.80 33.57 -26.83
N SER A 112 -3.27 33.65 -28.08
CA SER A 112 -3.59 32.47 -28.88
C SER A 112 -2.35 31.63 -29.17
N GLU A 113 -1.22 32.28 -29.48
CA GLU A 113 0.04 31.60 -29.73
C GLU A 113 0.62 31.00 -28.44
N PHE A 114 0.50 31.69 -27.30
CA PHE A 114 0.87 31.13 -25.99
C PHE A 114 0.05 29.88 -25.67
N ILE A 115 -1.27 29.93 -25.87
CA ILE A 115 -2.16 28.79 -25.67
C ILE A 115 -1.74 27.65 -26.60
N GLN A 116 -1.52 27.93 -27.87
CA GLN A 116 -1.18 26.92 -28.87
C GLN A 116 0.18 26.25 -28.58
N GLN A 117 1.17 27.02 -28.12
CA GLN A 117 2.48 26.52 -27.69
C GLN A 117 2.42 25.70 -26.39
N ASN A 118 1.44 25.95 -25.51
CA ASN A 118 1.32 25.30 -24.18
C ASN A 118 0.09 24.38 -24.04
N LEU A 119 -0.57 24.03 -25.14
CA LEU A 119 -1.78 23.20 -25.17
C LEU A 119 -1.61 21.84 -24.49
N GLU A 120 -0.38 21.33 -24.39
CA GLU A 120 -0.04 20.06 -23.74
C GLU A 120 -0.08 20.15 -22.21
N HIS A 121 0.30 21.30 -21.65
CA HIS A 121 0.40 21.52 -20.21
C HIS A 121 -0.83 22.23 -19.63
N LEU A 122 -1.61 22.91 -20.47
CA LEU A 122 -2.75 23.69 -20.05
C LEU A 122 -3.91 22.83 -19.45
N PRO A 123 -4.41 21.75 -20.10
CA PRO A 123 -5.47 20.94 -19.49
C PRO A 123 -5.07 20.30 -18.16
N PRO A 124 -3.89 19.64 -18.01
CA PRO A 124 -3.43 19.14 -16.72
C PRO A 124 -3.35 20.23 -15.64
N ALA A 125 -2.87 21.43 -15.98
CA ALA A 125 -2.79 22.54 -15.05
C ALA A 125 -4.19 22.99 -14.58
N ILE A 126 -5.14 23.14 -15.50
CA ILE A 126 -6.54 23.48 -15.18
C ILE A 126 -7.16 22.41 -14.29
N TYR A 127 -7.02 21.13 -14.65
CA TYR A 127 -7.54 20.04 -13.83
C TYR A 127 -6.87 19.96 -12.46
N THR A 128 -5.59 20.31 -12.35
CA THR A 128 -4.89 20.39 -11.08
C THR A 128 -5.46 21.51 -10.21
N LEU A 129 -5.71 22.70 -10.77
CA LEU A 129 -6.34 23.81 -10.05
C LEU A 129 -7.77 23.47 -9.61
N LEU A 130 -8.57 22.84 -10.47
CA LEU A 130 -9.91 22.35 -10.11
C LEU A 130 -9.85 21.25 -9.05
N SER A 131 -8.83 20.39 -9.10
CA SER A 131 -8.58 19.35 -8.11
C SER A 131 -8.21 19.97 -6.76
N CYS A 132 -7.32 20.97 -6.73
CA CYS A 132 -7.03 21.78 -5.54
C CYS A 132 -8.30 22.41 -4.97
N TRP A 133 -9.10 23.05 -5.83
CA TRP A 133 -10.36 23.66 -5.40
C TRP A 133 -11.29 22.63 -4.77
N THR A 134 -11.61 21.53 -5.47
CA THR A 134 -12.51 20.49 -4.92
C THR A 134 -11.99 19.88 -3.62
N ARG A 135 -10.72 19.48 -3.53
CA ARG A 135 -10.22 18.75 -2.37
C ARG A 135 -9.92 19.64 -1.17
N PHE A 136 -9.54 20.90 -1.38
CA PHE A 136 -9.26 21.84 -0.28
C PHE A 136 -10.46 22.69 0.13
N HIS A 137 -11.52 22.76 -0.68
CA HIS A 137 -12.75 23.47 -0.35
C HIS A 137 -13.26 23.04 1.02
N ASP A 138 -13.40 23.97 1.97
CA ASP A 138 -13.97 23.75 3.30
C ASP A 138 -13.41 22.51 4.04
N ILE A 139 -12.12 22.22 3.88
CA ILE A 139 -11.49 21.00 4.46
C ILE A 139 -11.51 20.98 6.00
N GLY A 140 -11.54 22.16 6.62
CA GLY A 140 -11.66 22.34 8.07
C GLY A 140 -13.11 22.39 8.59
N LYS A 141 -14.12 22.23 7.74
CA LYS A 141 -15.54 22.46 8.11
C LYS A 141 -16.06 21.55 9.21
N SER A 142 -15.61 20.30 9.26
CA SER A 142 -15.89 19.43 10.40
C SER A 142 -14.69 19.43 11.35
N PRO A 143 -14.85 19.99 12.55
CA PRO A 143 -13.83 19.93 13.59
C PRO A 143 -13.88 18.61 14.36
N TYR A 144 -14.51 17.56 13.83
CA TYR A 144 -14.60 16.25 14.47
C TYR A 144 -13.71 15.21 13.78
N VAL A 145 -13.22 14.27 14.57
CA VAL A 145 -12.51 13.06 14.12
C VAL A 145 -13.49 12.17 13.34
N VAL A 146 -13.25 11.96 12.05
CA VAL A 146 -14.12 11.13 11.19
C VAL A 146 -13.66 9.66 11.10
N TRP A 147 -14.39 8.87 10.32
CA TRP A 147 -14.10 7.48 9.97
C TRP A 147 -12.62 7.24 9.70
N ASP A 148 -12.03 6.24 10.36
CA ASP A 148 -10.63 5.81 10.29
C ASP A 148 -9.53 6.86 10.54
N GLU A 149 -9.87 8.16 10.57
CA GLU A 149 -8.99 9.23 11.05
C GLU A 149 -8.65 9.03 12.53
N ALA A 150 -9.54 8.41 13.31
CA ALA A 150 -9.27 7.93 14.65
C ALA A 150 -8.06 6.98 14.71
N HIS A 151 -7.99 6.01 13.79
CA HIS A 151 -6.92 5.02 13.74
C HIS A 151 -5.62 5.61 13.18
N PHE A 152 -5.69 6.23 12.00
CA PHE A 152 -4.48 6.70 11.31
C PHE A 152 -3.89 7.97 11.92
N GLY A 153 -4.72 8.84 12.49
CA GLY A 153 -4.26 9.96 13.32
C GLY A 153 -3.48 9.46 14.53
N LYS A 154 -4.03 8.48 15.26
CA LYS A 154 -3.35 7.84 16.40
C LYS A 154 -2.01 7.21 16.01
N PHE A 155 -1.95 6.51 14.89
CA PHE A 155 -0.68 5.95 14.39
C PHE A 155 0.33 7.04 13.99
N GLY A 156 -0.14 8.16 13.43
CA GLY A 156 0.68 9.35 13.19
C GLY A 156 1.27 9.90 14.49
N SER A 157 0.47 9.99 15.55
CA SER A 157 0.92 10.40 16.89
C SER A 157 2.02 9.50 17.45
N HIS A 158 1.93 8.18 17.28
CA HIS A 158 2.96 7.25 17.74
C HIS A 158 4.30 7.46 17.04
N TYR A 159 4.33 7.86 15.76
CA TYR A 159 5.59 8.23 15.10
C TYR A 159 6.23 9.49 15.68
N LEU A 160 5.43 10.48 16.06
CA LEU A 160 5.91 11.71 16.69
C LEU A 160 6.43 11.46 18.11
N LYS A 161 5.73 10.61 18.87
CA LYS A 161 6.13 10.16 20.21
C LYS A 161 7.26 9.12 20.18
N ARG A 162 7.56 8.56 19.01
CA ARG A 162 8.54 7.48 18.79
C ARG A 162 8.18 6.19 19.54
N GLU A 163 6.90 5.99 19.84
CA GLU A 163 6.37 4.83 20.56
C GLU A 163 6.01 3.70 19.59
N PHE A 164 6.48 2.49 19.87
CA PHE A 164 6.16 1.34 19.04
C PHE A 164 4.68 0.96 19.16
N TYR A 165 4.07 0.68 18.01
CA TYR A 165 2.70 0.19 17.90
C TYR A 165 2.64 -0.92 16.86
N PHE A 166 1.56 -1.70 16.93
CA PHE A 166 1.27 -2.77 15.99
C PHE A 166 0.05 -2.40 15.14
N ASP A 167 0.12 -2.65 13.83
CA ASP A 167 -0.98 -2.47 12.88
C ASP A 167 -0.86 -3.46 11.72
N VAL A 168 -1.98 -3.81 11.10
CA VAL A 168 -2.05 -4.78 9.99
C VAL A 168 -1.52 -4.24 8.66
N HIS A 169 -1.36 -2.93 8.50
CA HIS A 169 -0.90 -2.34 7.26
C HIS A 169 0.62 -2.07 7.28
N PRO A 170 1.29 -2.13 6.12
CA PRO A 170 2.66 -1.64 5.97
C PRO A 170 2.84 -0.17 6.42
N PRO A 171 4.08 0.24 6.76
CA PRO A 171 4.28 1.47 7.54
C PRO A 171 4.31 2.77 6.73
N LEU A 172 4.58 2.76 5.42
CA LEU A 172 4.87 3.98 4.64
C LEU A 172 3.75 5.01 4.74
N GLY A 173 2.50 4.58 4.56
CA GLY A 173 1.38 5.53 4.61
C GLY A 173 1.21 6.16 5.99
N LYS A 174 1.37 5.36 7.07
CA LYS A 174 1.29 5.87 8.44
C LYS A 174 2.49 6.77 8.78
N MET A 175 3.68 6.48 8.24
CA MET A 175 4.84 7.37 8.35
C MET A 175 4.60 8.70 7.65
N LEU A 176 3.93 8.72 6.50
CA LEU A 176 3.53 9.94 5.80
C LEU A 176 2.48 10.74 6.59
N VAL A 177 1.57 10.08 7.31
CA VAL A 177 0.67 10.76 8.27
C VAL A 177 1.47 11.38 9.41
N GLY A 178 2.43 10.66 9.99
CA GLY A 178 3.35 11.20 11.00
C GLY A 178 4.16 12.39 10.48
N LEU A 179 4.64 12.32 9.24
CA LEU A 179 5.34 13.42 8.57
C LEU A 179 4.43 14.63 8.36
N ALA A 180 3.17 14.43 7.97
CA ALA A 180 2.19 15.51 7.87
C ALA A 180 1.92 16.17 9.24
N GLY A 181 1.87 15.37 10.32
CA GLY A 181 1.80 15.89 11.68
C GLY A 181 3.03 16.70 12.08
N LEU A 182 4.23 16.22 11.76
CA LEU A 182 5.47 16.93 12.06
C LEU A 182 5.54 18.29 11.34
N LEU A 183 5.21 18.29 10.04
CA LEU A 183 5.26 19.50 9.20
C LEU A 183 4.14 20.49 9.53
N SER A 184 3.03 20.05 10.11
CA SER A 184 1.94 20.93 10.57
C SER A 184 2.19 21.52 11.98
N GLY A 185 3.24 21.08 12.69
CA GLY A 185 3.51 21.51 14.06
C GLY A 185 2.75 20.72 15.13
N TYR A 186 2.14 19.58 14.78
CA TYR A 186 1.51 18.69 15.75
C TYR A 186 2.55 17.97 16.62
N ASN A 187 2.31 17.90 17.93
CA ASN A 187 3.24 17.32 18.91
C ASN A 187 2.99 15.84 19.25
N GLY A 188 1.93 15.21 18.71
CA GLY A 188 1.60 13.82 18.98
C GLY A 188 0.80 13.56 20.26
N ASN A 189 0.48 14.56 21.07
CA ASN A 189 -0.13 14.36 22.39
C ASN A 189 -1.62 14.06 22.37
N TYR A 190 -2.35 14.60 21.40
CA TYR A 190 -3.79 14.36 21.25
C TYR A 190 -4.11 12.89 20.98
N GLU A 191 -5.09 12.35 21.72
CA GLU A 191 -5.61 11.00 21.51
C GLU A 191 -6.79 11.06 20.53
N PHE A 192 -6.61 10.50 19.34
CA PHE A 192 -7.64 10.52 18.28
C PHE A 192 -8.79 9.56 18.60
N LYS A 193 -9.80 10.05 19.32
CA LYS A 193 -11.04 9.30 19.63
C LYS A 193 -12.12 9.58 18.58
N SER A 194 -12.87 8.55 18.21
CA SER A 194 -13.90 8.65 17.18
C SER A 194 -15.02 9.61 17.59
N GLY A 195 -15.37 10.54 16.71
CA GLY A 195 -16.46 11.49 16.94
C GLY A 195 -16.17 12.62 17.93
N GLU A 196 -14.96 12.68 18.49
CA GLU A 196 -14.55 13.80 19.35
C GLU A 196 -14.18 15.04 18.52
N GLN A 197 -14.41 16.21 19.13
CA GLN A 197 -14.00 17.48 18.55
C GLN A 197 -12.49 17.69 18.76
N TYR A 198 -11.82 18.19 17.74
CA TYR A 198 -10.43 18.60 17.83
C TYR A 198 -10.29 19.83 18.74
N PRO A 199 -9.34 19.82 19.68
CA PRO A 199 -8.98 21.01 20.43
C PRO A 199 -8.20 22.00 19.55
N ASP A 200 -8.15 23.26 19.96
CA ASP A 200 -7.59 24.36 19.16
C ASP A 200 -6.08 24.21 18.88
N ASP A 201 -5.36 23.42 19.68
CA ASP A 201 -3.93 23.18 19.55
C ASP A 201 -3.57 22.11 18.51
N VAL A 202 -4.55 21.34 18.02
CA VAL A 202 -4.32 20.27 17.04
C VAL A 202 -4.48 20.83 15.62
N PRO A 203 -3.40 20.88 14.81
CA PRO A 203 -3.45 21.44 13.46
C PRO A 203 -4.04 20.44 12.44
N PHE A 204 -5.23 19.90 12.70
CA PHE A 204 -5.88 18.89 11.87
C PHE A 204 -6.17 19.39 10.44
N VAL A 205 -6.48 20.68 10.28
CA VAL A 205 -6.72 21.29 8.96
C VAL A 205 -5.47 21.21 8.08
N ALA A 206 -4.31 21.58 8.63
CA ALA A 206 -3.04 21.50 7.92
C ALA A 206 -2.69 20.05 7.56
N MET A 207 -2.90 19.10 8.49
CA MET A 207 -2.72 17.68 8.22
C MET A 207 -3.63 17.20 7.07
N ARG A 208 -4.93 17.53 7.11
CA ARG A 208 -5.88 17.19 6.04
C ARG A 208 -5.47 17.79 4.70
N VAL A 209 -5.02 19.05 4.65
CA VAL A 209 -4.52 19.70 3.42
C VAL A 209 -3.34 18.93 2.84
N MET A 210 -2.34 18.63 3.68
CA MET A 210 -1.14 17.90 3.24
C MET A 210 -1.49 16.52 2.70
N LEU A 211 -2.39 15.79 3.37
CA LEU A 211 -2.80 14.46 2.94
C LEU A 211 -3.72 14.47 1.72
N ALA A 212 -4.53 15.51 1.56
CA ALA A 212 -5.36 15.73 0.39
C ALA A 212 -4.55 16.05 -0.88
N THR A 213 -3.28 16.47 -0.76
CA THR A 213 -2.41 16.67 -1.94
C THR A 213 -2.24 15.40 -2.79
N PHE A 214 -2.20 14.22 -2.15
CA PHE A 214 -2.19 12.94 -2.86
C PHE A 214 -3.46 12.74 -3.68
N GLY A 215 -4.61 13.08 -3.08
CA GLY A 215 -5.89 13.15 -3.79
C GLY A 215 -5.85 14.13 -4.96
N VAL A 216 -5.21 15.29 -4.79
CA VAL A 216 -5.11 16.32 -5.84
C VAL A 216 -4.38 15.77 -7.07
N ALA A 217 -3.26 15.08 -6.83
CA ALA A 217 -2.39 14.56 -7.87
C ALA A 217 -3.00 13.36 -8.64
N MET A 218 -4.04 12.69 -8.12
CA MET A 218 -4.76 11.63 -8.84
C MET A 218 -5.38 12.13 -10.14
N VAL A 219 -5.91 13.36 -10.18
CA VAL A 219 -6.60 13.92 -11.35
C VAL A 219 -5.66 14.13 -12.54
N PRO A 220 -4.53 14.86 -12.41
CA PRO A 220 -3.58 14.99 -13.52
C PRO A 220 -2.94 13.64 -13.88
N LEU A 221 -2.72 12.73 -12.94
CA LEU A 221 -2.28 11.37 -13.27
C LEU A 221 -3.31 10.61 -14.11
N GLY A 222 -4.61 10.76 -13.83
CA GLY A 222 -5.68 10.21 -14.66
C GLY A 222 -5.63 10.73 -16.10
N TRP A 223 -5.45 12.04 -16.27
CA TRP A 223 -5.26 12.66 -17.59
C TRP A 223 -4.04 12.08 -18.31
N TYR A 224 -2.85 12.13 -17.69
CA TYR A 224 -1.62 11.68 -18.33
C TYR A 224 -1.66 10.18 -18.63
N THR A 225 -2.28 9.37 -17.76
CA THR A 225 -2.47 7.94 -18.06
C THR A 225 -3.32 7.74 -19.31
N ALA A 226 -4.42 8.48 -19.47
CA ALA A 226 -5.26 8.40 -20.66
C ALA A 226 -4.51 8.83 -21.94
N VAL A 227 -3.67 9.87 -21.84
CA VAL A 227 -2.80 10.31 -22.94
C VAL A 227 -1.81 9.21 -23.34
N GLU A 228 -1.17 8.58 -22.36
CA GLU A 228 -0.18 7.52 -22.62
C GLU A 228 -0.84 6.20 -23.05
N LEU A 229 -2.11 5.98 -22.73
CA LEU A 229 -2.93 4.92 -23.31
C LEU A 229 -3.38 5.24 -24.74
N GLY A 230 -2.93 6.35 -25.35
CA GLY A 230 -3.23 6.72 -26.73
C GLY A 230 -4.72 6.96 -26.99
N MET A 231 -5.45 7.45 -25.99
CA MET A 231 -6.87 7.83 -26.14
C MET A 231 -7.00 9.18 -26.84
N SER A 232 -8.15 9.46 -27.46
CA SER A 232 -8.41 10.79 -28.03
C SER A 232 -8.40 11.90 -26.97
N ARG A 233 -8.16 13.15 -27.38
CA ARG A 233 -8.17 14.31 -26.45
C ARG A 233 -9.49 14.41 -25.68
N ARG A 234 -10.61 14.14 -26.35
CA ARG A 234 -11.96 14.13 -25.74
C ARG A 234 -12.07 13.04 -24.68
N ALA A 235 -11.57 11.84 -24.96
CA ALA A 235 -11.55 10.75 -23.98
C ALA A 235 -10.66 11.06 -22.77
N CYS A 236 -9.50 11.71 -22.98
CA CYS A 236 -8.63 12.17 -21.89
C CYS A 236 -9.36 13.15 -20.96
N HIS A 237 -10.16 14.08 -21.52
CA HIS A 237 -11.00 14.98 -20.73
C HIS A 237 -12.07 14.21 -19.94
N LEU A 238 -12.68 13.16 -20.50
CA LEU A 238 -13.64 12.32 -19.79
C LEU A 238 -12.99 11.58 -18.61
N VAL A 239 -11.80 11.00 -18.78
CA VAL A 239 -11.07 10.34 -17.67
C VAL A 239 -10.76 11.34 -16.57
N ALA A 240 -10.19 12.50 -16.90
CA ALA A 240 -9.86 13.53 -15.92
C ALA A 240 -11.10 14.03 -15.17
N LEU A 241 -12.22 14.25 -15.89
CA LEU A 241 -13.49 14.66 -15.29
C LEU A 241 -14.09 13.57 -14.39
N MET A 242 -14.07 12.31 -14.80
CA MET A 242 -14.56 11.21 -13.96
C MET A 242 -13.75 11.08 -12.67
N VAL A 243 -12.42 11.25 -12.72
CA VAL A 243 -11.56 11.24 -11.52
C VAL A 243 -11.74 12.49 -10.65
N LEU A 244 -11.98 13.65 -11.26
CA LEU A 244 -12.23 14.91 -10.56
C LEU A 244 -13.59 14.93 -9.85
N CYS A 245 -14.63 14.46 -10.55
CA CYS A 245 -16.04 14.60 -10.19
C CYS A 245 -16.66 13.33 -9.55
N ASP A 246 -15.87 12.32 -9.21
CA ASP A 246 -16.35 11.24 -8.36
C ASP A 246 -16.36 11.66 -6.89
N VAL A 247 -17.55 11.64 -6.28
CA VAL A 247 -17.72 12.09 -4.89
C VAL A 247 -17.13 11.12 -3.86
N ALA A 248 -16.90 9.85 -4.18
CA ALA A 248 -16.25 8.91 -3.26
C ALA A 248 -14.73 9.13 -3.21
N TRP A 249 -14.07 9.28 -4.36
CA TRP A 249 -12.65 9.66 -4.40
C TRP A 249 -12.42 11.03 -3.75
N LEU A 250 -13.34 11.97 -3.96
CA LEU A 250 -13.28 13.25 -3.29
C LEU A 250 -13.41 13.10 -1.77
N ALA A 251 -14.43 12.40 -1.27
CA ALA A 251 -14.65 12.24 0.18
C ALA A 251 -13.47 11.53 0.87
N ILE A 252 -13.00 10.40 0.33
CA ILE A 252 -11.93 9.61 0.97
C ILE A 252 -10.58 10.33 0.98
N SER A 253 -10.35 11.27 0.06
CA SER A 253 -9.07 11.97 -0.06
C SER A 253 -8.96 13.22 0.80
N ARG A 254 -10.05 13.68 1.43
CA ARG A 254 -10.08 14.92 2.23
C ARG A 254 -9.67 14.76 3.69
N PHE A 255 -9.64 13.54 4.20
CA PHE A 255 -9.42 13.25 5.63
C PHE A 255 -8.05 12.60 5.88
N ILE A 256 -7.66 12.48 7.15
CA ILE A 256 -6.41 11.82 7.57
C ILE A 256 -6.57 10.30 7.41
N LEU A 257 -6.47 9.82 6.17
CA LEU A 257 -6.67 8.44 5.76
C LEU A 257 -5.48 7.92 4.96
N LEU A 258 -5.27 6.59 4.98
CA LEU A 258 -4.26 5.94 4.13
C LEU A 258 -4.71 5.80 2.68
N ASP A 259 -6.01 5.78 2.43
CA ASP A 259 -6.55 5.44 1.10
C ASP A 259 -6.19 6.49 0.05
N SER A 260 -6.03 7.78 0.41
CA SER A 260 -5.58 8.81 -0.53
C SER A 260 -4.19 8.50 -1.11
N MET A 261 -3.26 8.06 -0.26
CA MET A 261 -1.90 7.66 -0.65
C MET A 261 -1.92 6.36 -1.45
N LEU A 262 -2.72 5.37 -1.01
CA LEU A 262 -2.88 4.11 -1.73
C LEU A 262 -3.37 4.34 -3.16
N LEU A 263 -4.42 5.16 -3.31
CA LEU A 263 -4.98 5.52 -4.60
C LEU A 263 -3.97 6.29 -5.46
N PHE A 264 -3.29 7.29 -4.88
CA PHE A 264 -2.24 8.02 -5.59
C PHE A 264 -1.14 7.09 -6.13
N PHE A 265 -0.57 6.22 -5.30
CA PHE A 265 0.49 5.32 -5.75
C PHE A 265 -0.03 4.24 -6.71
N THR A 266 -1.30 3.86 -6.63
CA THR A 266 -1.94 2.99 -7.63
C THR A 266 -2.03 3.69 -8.99
N PHE A 267 -2.51 4.93 -9.04
CA PHE A 267 -2.56 5.75 -10.26
C PHE A 267 -1.15 5.99 -10.82
N LEU A 268 -0.18 6.29 -9.95
CA LEU A 268 1.21 6.48 -10.34
C LEU A 268 1.80 5.20 -10.96
N THR A 269 1.52 4.03 -10.38
CA THR A 269 2.02 2.74 -10.91
C THR A 269 1.48 2.47 -12.30
N VAL A 270 0.18 2.70 -12.54
CA VAL A 270 -0.44 2.52 -13.85
C VAL A 270 0.11 3.54 -14.85
N TYR A 271 0.28 4.81 -14.45
CA TYR A 271 0.91 5.82 -15.29
C TYR A 271 2.35 5.45 -15.67
N CYS A 272 3.18 5.03 -14.71
CA CYS A 272 4.55 4.61 -14.99
C CYS A 272 4.60 3.38 -15.90
N LEU A 273 3.68 2.43 -15.72
CA LEU A 273 3.53 1.28 -16.60
C LEU A 273 3.22 1.68 -18.04
N THR A 274 2.26 2.59 -18.26
CA THR A 274 1.87 3.03 -19.59
C THR A 274 2.98 3.85 -20.26
N LYS A 275 3.68 4.71 -19.50
CA LYS A 275 4.92 5.36 -19.97
C LYS A 275 5.99 4.36 -20.38
N PHE A 276 6.20 3.32 -19.57
CA PHE A 276 7.18 2.28 -19.86
C PHE A 276 6.82 1.47 -21.12
N ASN A 277 5.54 1.17 -21.33
CA ASN A 277 5.04 0.56 -22.56
C ASN A 277 5.35 1.43 -23.80
N ASN A 278 5.17 2.74 -23.69
CA ASN A 278 5.41 3.63 -24.83
C ASN A 278 6.89 3.74 -25.21
N GLN A 279 7.81 3.35 -24.31
CA GLN A 279 9.24 3.28 -24.59
C GLN A 279 9.72 1.92 -25.13
N GLN A 280 8.82 0.97 -25.44
CA GLN A 280 9.22 -0.34 -25.98
C GLN A 280 9.90 -0.26 -27.36
N HIS A 281 9.79 0.85 -28.08
CA HIS A 281 10.43 1.04 -29.38
C HIS A 281 11.96 1.12 -29.30
N GLU A 282 12.50 1.67 -28.21
CA GLU A 282 13.95 1.80 -27.98
C GLU A 282 14.33 1.14 -26.64
N PRO A 283 14.35 -0.20 -26.59
CA PRO A 283 14.68 -0.92 -25.36
C PRO A 283 16.09 -0.58 -24.88
N PHE A 284 16.25 -0.50 -23.56
CA PHE A 284 17.51 -0.14 -22.87
C PHE A 284 18.01 1.29 -23.10
N SER A 285 17.21 2.18 -23.68
CA SER A 285 17.48 3.62 -23.66
C SER A 285 17.43 4.19 -22.23
N PHE A 286 17.93 5.41 -22.04
CA PHE A 286 17.86 6.11 -20.75
C PHE A 286 16.40 6.27 -20.30
N ASP A 287 15.51 6.65 -21.20
CA ASP A 287 14.09 6.82 -20.91
C ASP A 287 13.42 5.48 -20.56
N TRP A 288 13.77 4.40 -21.26
CA TRP A 288 13.28 3.06 -20.96
C TRP A 288 13.65 2.62 -19.54
N TRP A 289 14.91 2.81 -19.14
CA TRP A 289 15.37 2.51 -17.79
C TRP A 289 14.74 3.41 -16.73
N THR A 290 14.53 4.68 -17.05
CA THR A 290 13.90 5.66 -16.16
C THR A 290 12.48 5.23 -15.83
N TRP A 291 11.65 4.95 -16.84
CA TRP A 291 10.26 4.55 -16.63
C TRP A 291 10.12 3.15 -16.05
N LEU A 292 11.01 2.22 -16.40
CA LEU A 292 11.06 0.90 -15.76
C LEU A 292 11.38 1.02 -14.26
N SER A 293 12.36 1.85 -13.90
CA SER A 293 12.76 2.07 -12.51
C SER A 293 11.68 2.80 -11.72
N PHE A 294 11.01 3.80 -12.32
CA PHE A 294 9.87 4.46 -11.68
C PHE A 294 8.65 3.54 -11.51
N THR A 295 8.43 2.60 -12.43
CA THR A 295 7.42 1.55 -12.25
C THR A 295 7.78 0.68 -11.03
N GLY A 296 9.04 0.27 -10.90
CA GLY A 296 9.53 -0.44 -9.72
C GLY A 296 9.40 0.33 -8.40
N LEU A 297 9.80 1.61 -8.41
CA LEU A 297 9.71 2.48 -7.24
C LEU A 297 8.25 2.67 -6.80
N SER A 298 7.34 2.92 -7.74
CA SER A 298 5.90 3.08 -7.46
C SER A 298 5.25 1.80 -6.93
N ILE A 299 5.61 0.62 -7.45
CA ILE A 299 5.22 -0.68 -6.88
C ILE A 299 5.70 -0.81 -5.43
N GLY A 300 6.96 -0.47 -5.17
CA GLY A 300 7.52 -0.48 -3.82
C GLY A 300 6.74 0.42 -2.86
N MET A 301 6.39 1.64 -3.30
CA MET A 301 5.64 2.60 -2.50
C MET A 301 4.19 2.15 -2.25
N VAL A 302 3.45 1.69 -3.26
CA VAL A 302 2.05 1.26 -3.09
C VAL A 302 1.95 0.04 -2.16
N CYS A 303 2.84 -0.95 -2.31
CA CYS A 303 2.92 -2.12 -1.43
C CYS A 303 3.30 -1.75 0.01
N SER A 304 4.11 -0.69 0.18
CA SER A 304 4.52 -0.19 1.50
C SER A 304 3.44 0.66 2.19
N VAL A 305 2.36 1.05 1.51
CA VAL A 305 1.19 1.72 2.10
C VAL A 305 0.15 0.71 2.57
N LYS A 306 -0.30 -0.19 1.69
CA LYS A 306 -1.30 -1.24 1.98
C LYS A 306 -1.05 -2.44 1.09
N TRP A 307 -1.25 -3.67 1.59
CA TRP A 307 -1.05 -4.89 0.79
C TRP A 307 -1.99 -5.04 -0.41
N ILE A 308 -3.06 -4.25 -0.49
CA ILE A 308 -3.88 -4.12 -1.70
C ILE A 308 -3.02 -3.66 -2.91
N GLY A 309 -1.89 -2.98 -2.69
CA GLY A 309 -0.91 -2.65 -3.74
C GLY A 309 -0.32 -3.87 -4.46
N LEU A 310 -0.39 -5.07 -3.88
CA LEU A 310 -0.02 -6.31 -4.57
C LEU A 310 -0.91 -6.59 -5.79
N PHE A 311 -2.14 -6.05 -5.83
CA PHE A 311 -3.06 -6.24 -6.96
C PHE A 311 -2.63 -5.45 -8.20
N VAL A 312 -2.18 -4.19 -8.06
CA VAL A 312 -1.59 -3.46 -9.19
C VAL A 312 -0.23 -4.04 -9.57
N THR A 313 0.50 -4.61 -8.62
CA THR A 313 1.73 -5.36 -8.89
C THR A 313 1.45 -6.58 -9.77
N ALA A 314 0.35 -7.31 -9.52
CA ALA A 314 -0.08 -8.44 -10.35
C ALA A 314 -0.42 -8.00 -11.78
N LEU A 315 -1.06 -6.84 -11.96
CA LEU A 315 -1.31 -6.26 -13.30
C LEU A 315 0.01 -6.01 -14.05
N VAL A 316 0.97 -5.33 -13.41
CA VAL A 316 2.30 -5.09 -13.99
C VAL A 316 2.99 -6.43 -14.30
N GLY A 317 2.88 -7.41 -13.41
CA GLY A 317 3.43 -8.75 -13.57
C GLY A 317 2.88 -9.47 -14.79
N VAL A 318 1.55 -9.50 -14.98
CA VAL A 318 0.91 -10.13 -16.15
C VAL A 318 1.29 -9.43 -17.44
N TYR A 319 1.27 -8.09 -17.47
CA TYR A 319 1.75 -7.34 -18.63
C TYR A 319 3.23 -7.66 -18.94
N THR A 320 4.06 -7.76 -17.91
CA THR A 320 5.49 -8.09 -18.07
C THR A 320 5.69 -9.50 -18.61
N ILE A 321 4.90 -10.48 -18.16
CA ILE A 321 4.93 -11.86 -18.65
C ILE A 321 4.50 -11.90 -20.12
N GLU A 322 3.43 -11.19 -20.48
CA GLU A 322 2.95 -11.08 -21.87
C GLU A 322 4.02 -10.45 -22.76
N ASP A 323 4.64 -9.34 -22.34
CA ASP A 323 5.69 -8.68 -23.11
C ASP A 323 6.95 -9.55 -23.30
N LEU A 324 7.34 -10.32 -22.27
CA LEU A 324 8.43 -11.29 -22.36
C LEU A 324 8.06 -12.49 -23.24
N TRP A 325 6.78 -12.88 -23.28
CA TRP A 325 6.28 -13.92 -24.17
C TRP A 325 6.31 -13.47 -25.63
N GLU A 326 5.88 -12.24 -25.93
CA GLU A 326 5.98 -11.69 -27.28
C GLU A 326 7.43 -11.57 -27.75
N LYS A 327 8.35 -11.16 -26.87
CA LYS A 327 9.79 -11.08 -27.19
C LYS A 327 10.43 -12.45 -27.37
N PHE A 328 9.92 -13.49 -26.70
CA PHE A 328 10.34 -14.86 -26.93
C PHE A 328 9.91 -15.34 -28.33
N GLY A 329 8.75 -14.90 -28.82
CA GLY A 329 8.27 -15.18 -30.18
C GLY A 329 9.01 -14.41 -31.28
N ASP A 330 9.83 -13.40 -30.95
CA ASP A 330 10.61 -12.64 -31.93
C ASP A 330 11.91 -13.36 -32.29
N LEU A 331 11.87 -14.15 -33.37
CA LEU A 331 12.99 -14.90 -33.90
C LEU A 331 14.18 -14.03 -34.36
N LYS A 332 13.99 -12.71 -34.51
CA LYS A 332 15.06 -11.77 -34.88
C LYS A 332 15.87 -11.30 -33.67
N MET A 333 15.37 -11.48 -32.44
CA MET A 333 16.01 -11.00 -31.24
C MET A 333 17.15 -11.93 -30.78
N PRO A 334 18.38 -11.41 -30.57
CA PRO A 334 19.45 -12.22 -29.98
C PRO A 334 19.13 -12.70 -28.56
N VAL A 335 19.45 -13.95 -28.23
CA VAL A 335 19.25 -14.55 -26.89
C VAL A 335 19.85 -13.69 -25.77
N ARG A 336 21.02 -13.08 -26.01
CA ARG A 336 21.65 -12.17 -25.04
C ARG A 336 20.78 -10.96 -24.73
N THR A 337 20.12 -10.38 -25.73
CA THR A 337 19.19 -9.25 -25.56
C THR A 337 17.94 -9.69 -24.80
N TYR A 338 17.43 -10.88 -25.10
CA TYR A 338 16.31 -11.48 -24.38
C TYR A 338 16.62 -11.69 -22.89
N ILE A 339 17.78 -12.25 -22.55
CA ILE A 339 18.23 -12.40 -21.15
C ILE A 339 18.39 -11.04 -20.48
N ARG A 340 18.93 -10.02 -21.18
CA ARG A 340 19.01 -8.65 -20.64
C ARG A 340 17.63 -8.10 -20.28
N HIS A 341 16.60 -8.41 -21.06
CA HIS A 341 15.22 -8.00 -20.76
C HIS A 341 14.68 -8.66 -19.50
N TRP A 342 14.97 -9.94 -19.28
CA TRP A 342 14.64 -10.64 -18.03
C TRP A 342 15.35 -10.03 -16.82
N VAL A 343 16.67 -9.85 -16.91
CA VAL A 343 17.47 -9.29 -15.80
C VAL A 343 17.03 -7.88 -15.45
N ALA A 344 16.77 -7.03 -16.46
CA ALA A 344 16.30 -5.66 -16.24
C ALA A 344 14.94 -5.63 -15.52
N ARG A 345 13.98 -6.44 -15.97
CA ARG A 345 12.65 -6.53 -15.35
C ARG A 345 12.71 -7.14 -13.95
N ALA A 346 13.50 -8.19 -13.74
CA ALA A 346 13.69 -8.77 -12.42
C ALA A 346 14.33 -7.77 -11.43
N GLY A 347 15.36 -7.05 -11.88
CA GLY A 347 16.02 -6.03 -11.06
C GLY A 347 15.07 -4.88 -10.68
N CYS A 348 14.38 -4.29 -11.66
CA CYS A 348 13.54 -3.11 -11.43
C CYS A 348 12.13 -3.43 -10.93
N LEU A 349 11.50 -4.53 -11.32
CA LEU A 349 10.10 -4.84 -10.98
C LEU A 349 9.96 -5.85 -9.83
N ILE A 350 11.06 -6.43 -9.33
CA ILE A 350 11.08 -7.30 -8.15
C ILE A 350 12.09 -6.79 -7.13
N GLY A 351 13.37 -6.68 -7.51
CA GLY A 351 14.44 -6.26 -6.60
C GLY A 351 14.23 -4.86 -6.00
N LEU A 352 13.99 -3.86 -6.85
CA LEU A 352 13.78 -2.48 -6.41
C LEU A 352 12.53 -2.31 -5.51
N PRO A 353 11.34 -2.84 -5.84
CA PRO A 353 10.20 -2.81 -4.92
C PRO A 353 10.47 -3.44 -3.56
N ILE A 354 11.17 -4.59 -3.52
CA ILE A 354 11.55 -5.25 -2.27
C ILE A 354 12.47 -4.34 -1.45
N ILE A 355 13.45 -3.68 -2.08
CA ILE A 355 14.33 -2.73 -1.39
C ILE A 355 13.53 -1.58 -0.78
N VAL A 356 12.59 -0.98 -1.52
CA VAL A 356 11.72 0.10 -1.02
C VAL A 356 10.86 -0.37 0.16
N TYR A 357 10.33 -1.59 0.08
CA TYR A 357 9.57 -2.21 1.17
C TYR A 357 10.44 -2.41 2.41
N LEU A 358 11.63 -2.99 2.26
CA LEU A 358 12.59 -3.18 3.36
C LEU A 358 13.05 -1.86 3.98
N ILE A 359 13.31 -0.82 3.16
CA ILE A 359 13.66 0.52 3.64
C ILE A 359 12.51 1.10 4.46
N SER A 360 11.26 0.93 4.02
CA SER A 360 10.10 1.43 4.76
C SER A 360 9.99 0.81 6.16
N PHE A 361 10.21 -0.50 6.29
CA PHE A 361 10.26 -1.17 7.60
C PHE A 361 11.51 -0.81 8.41
N LYS A 362 12.65 -0.60 7.74
CA LYS A 362 13.87 -0.17 8.41
C LYS A 362 13.68 1.22 9.03
N LEU A 363 13.07 2.16 8.32
CA LEU A 363 12.71 3.47 8.84
C LEU A 363 11.68 3.35 9.96
N HIS A 364 10.66 2.50 9.81
CA HIS A 364 9.67 2.26 10.86
C HIS A 364 10.32 1.85 12.20
N PHE A 365 11.21 0.85 12.20
CA PHE A 365 11.91 0.42 13.42
C PHE A 365 12.95 1.42 13.93
N LEU A 366 13.54 2.25 13.07
CA LEU A 366 14.48 3.30 13.48
C LEU A 366 13.78 4.50 14.13
N ILE A 367 12.58 4.83 13.67
CA ILE A 367 11.80 5.95 14.20
C ILE A 367 11.14 5.55 15.52
N LEU A 368 10.52 4.37 15.58
CA LEU A 368 9.80 3.86 16.74
C LEU A 368 10.74 3.10 17.70
N ASN A 369 11.42 3.85 18.56
CA ASN A 369 12.44 3.32 19.46
C ASN A 369 12.04 3.32 20.95
N HIS A 370 10.82 3.74 21.30
CA HIS A 370 10.26 3.65 22.65
C HIS A 370 9.22 2.54 22.75
N SER A 371 9.05 1.97 23.95
CA SER A 371 7.98 1.01 24.26
C SER A 371 6.62 1.70 24.12
N GLY A 372 5.62 0.94 23.67
CA GLY A 372 4.28 1.44 23.38
C GLY A 372 3.26 0.30 23.29
N PRO A 373 1.97 0.59 23.05
CA PRO A 373 0.86 -0.35 23.29
C PRO A 373 0.87 -1.60 22.40
N GLY A 374 1.67 -1.65 21.34
CA GLY A 374 1.75 -2.79 20.43
C GLY A 374 3.06 -3.59 20.51
N ASP A 375 3.96 -3.27 21.42
CA ASP A 375 5.27 -3.93 21.52
C ASP A 375 5.15 -5.41 21.94
N ALA A 376 4.10 -5.76 22.68
CA ALA A 376 3.79 -7.11 23.11
C ALA A 376 3.57 -8.12 21.96
N GLN A 377 3.19 -7.65 20.77
CA GLN A 377 3.09 -8.48 19.55
C GLN A 377 4.46 -8.82 18.93
N MET A 378 5.54 -8.18 19.39
CA MET A 378 6.90 -8.45 18.92
C MET A 378 7.63 -9.41 19.86
N SER A 379 8.71 -10.03 19.38
CA SER A 379 9.55 -10.90 20.23
C SER A 379 10.08 -10.14 21.45
N SER A 380 10.26 -10.81 22.60
CA SER A 380 10.80 -10.17 23.81
C SER A 380 12.17 -9.55 23.56
N LEU A 381 12.95 -10.14 22.65
CA LEU A 381 14.25 -9.62 22.22
C LEU A 381 14.14 -8.25 21.54
N PHE A 382 13.14 -8.06 20.69
CA PHE A 382 12.85 -6.78 20.06
C PHE A 382 12.41 -5.75 21.10
N GLN A 383 11.51 -6.16 22.00
CA GLN A 383 11.03 -5.25 23.05
C GLN A 383 12.15 -4.81 23.99
N ALA A 384 13.10 -5.69 24.32
CA ALA A 384 14.30 -5.39 25.10
C ALA A 384 15.15 -4.27 24.49
N HIS A 385 15.06 -4.05 23.18
CA HIS A 385 15.75 -2.95 22.51
C HIS A 385 15.05 -1.59 22.66
N LEU A 386 13.74 -1.56 22.94
CA LEU A 386 12.96 -0.33 23.03
C LEU A 386 13.24 0.43 24.34
N VAL A 387 13.34 1.75 24.28
CA VAL A 387 13.48 2.62 25.45
C VAL A 387 12.19 2.62 26.26
N GLY A 388 12.27 2.49 27.58
CA GLY A 388 11.10 2.49 28.47
C GLY A 388 10.56 1.10 28.81
N ASN A 389 11.26 0.03 28.46
CA ASN A 389 10.97 -1.31 28.99
C ASN A 389 11.61 -1.52 30.38
N ASP A 390 11.03 -2.43 31.16
CA ASP A 390 11.55 -2.82 32.48
C ASP A 390 12.49 -4.04 32.44
N PHE A 391 12.83 -4.55 31.25
CA PHE A 391 13.68 -5.74 31.12
C PHE A 391 15.09 -5.53 31.67
N SER A 392 15.58 -4.29 31.66
CA SER A 392 16.85 -3.91 32.29
C SER A 392 16.93 -4.20 33.79
N ARG A 393 15.79 -4.45 34.46
CA ARG A 393 15.74 -4.82 35.88
C ARG A 393 15.63 -6.32 36.12
N SER A 394 15.40 -7.11 35.07
CA SER A 394 15.24 -8.56 35.21
C SER A 394 16.58 -9.24 35.48
N PRO A 395 16.69 -10.13 36.49
CA PRO A 395 17.88 -10.95 36.66
C PRO A 395 18.07 -11.92 35.49
N LEU A 396 19.32 -12.32 35.24
CA LEU A 396 19.67 -13.12 34.07
C LEU A 396 19.24 -14.59 34.24
N GLU A 397 19.54 -15.20 35.38
CA GLU A 397 19.39 -16.64 35.60
C GLU A 397 18.12 -16.96 36.40
N ALA A 398 17.28 -17.85 35.88
CA ALA A 398 16.06 -18.25 36.57
C ALA A 398 16.33 -19.25 37.71
N ALA A 399 15.66 -19.07 38.85
CA ALA A 399 15.78 -19.90 40.03
C ALA A 399 14.42 -20.36 40.55
N TYR A 400 14.40 -21.40 41.40
CA TYR A 400 13.21 -21.73 42.17
C TYR A 400 12.82 -20.56 43.07
N GLY A 401 11.52 -20.27 43.14
CA GLY A 401 10.95 -19.10 43.81
C GLY A 401 10.98 -17.82 42.98
N SER A 402 11.60 -17.81 41.80
CA SER A 402 11.55 -16.67 40.89
C SER A 402 10.13 -16.44 40.36
N ARG A 403 9.71 -15.18 40.33
CA ARG A 403 8.51 -14.74 39.64
C ARG A 403 8.87 -14.40 38.20
N VAL A 404 8.21 -15.04 37.25
CA VAL A 404 8.53 -14.94 35.82
C VAL A 404 7.29 -14.75 34.97
N THR A 405 7.43 -14.08 33.84
CA THR A 405 6.44 -14.14 32.77
C THR A 405 6.99 -15.02 31.64
N LEU A 406 6.14 -15.92 31.13
CA LEU A 406 6.50 -16.82 30.04
C LEU A 406 5.85 -16.34 28.76
N LYS A 407 6.63 -16.14 27.71
CA LYS A 407 6.12 -15.75 26.40
C LYS A 407 6.26 -16.87 25.40
N ASN A 408 5.21 -17.09 24.62
CA ASN A 408 5.26 -18.01 23.50
C ASN A 408 6.07 -17.41 22.34
N MET A 409 6.99 -18.20 21.79
CA MET A 409 7.92 -17.78 20.75
C MET A 409 7.42 -18.06 19.33
N GLY A 410 6.27 -18.73 19.18
CA GLY A 410 5.61 -18.89 17.90
C GLY A 410 5.09 -17.55 17.36
N TRP A 411 4.88 -17.48 16.05
CA TRP A 411 4.42 -16.24 15.40
C TRP A 411 3.04 -15.83 15.93
N GLY A 412 2.93 -14.63 16.50
CA GLY A 412 1.71 -14.14 17.15
C GLY A 412 1.54 -14.62 18.60
N GLY A 413 2.57 -15.21 19.19
CA GLY A 413 2.56 -15.74 20.56
C GLY A 413 2.34 -14.65 21.63
N GLY A 414 1.45 -14.95 22.58
CA GLY A 414 1.17 -14.11 23.74
C GLY A 414 1.96 -14.50 25.00
N LEU A 415 1.71 -13.78 26.08
CA LEU A 415 2.18 -14.10 27.43
C LEU A 415 1.26 -15.14 28.06
N LEU A 416 1.82 -16.13 28.74
CA LEU A 416 1.06 -17.10 29.50
C LEU A 416 0.28 -16.38 30.60
N HIS A 417 -1.03 -16.58 30.61
CA HIS A 417 -1.98 -15.79 31.38
C HIS A 417 -2.97 -16.70 32.11
N SER A 418 -3.46 -16.26 33.26
CA SER A 418 -4.59 -16.91 33.92
C SER A 418 -5.41 -15.92 34.74
N HIS A 419 -6.74 -16.07 34.70
CA HIS A 419 -7.67 -15.20 35.41
C HIS A 419 -8.74 -16.03 36.11
N VAL A 420 -9.46 -15.45 37.06
CA VAL A 420 -10.34 -16.18 38.00
C VAL A 420 -11.49 -16.97 37.34
N GLN A 421 -11.88 -16.61 36.11
CA GLN A 421 -12.95 -17.30 35.37
C GLN A 421 -12.55 -18.74 35.01
N THR A 422 -13.54 -19.64 35.05
CA THR A 422 -13.37 -21.07 34.78
C THR A 422 -13.87 -21.46 33.39
N TYR A 423 -13.43 -22.60 32.87
CA TYR A 423 -13.94 -23.09 31.58
C TYR A 423 -15.43 -23.45 31.70
N PRO A 424 -16.29 -23.01 30.75
CA PRO A 424 -17.71 -23.39 30.76
C PRO A 424 -17.94 -24.84 30.28
N VAL A 425 -16.91 -25.46 29.70
CA VAL A 425 -16.88 -26.83 29.19
C VAL A 425 -15.59 -27.50 29.68
N GLY A 426 -15.44 -28.81 29.50
CA GLY A 426 -14.22 -29.50 29.91
C GLY A 426 -14.17 -29.73 31.42
N SER A 427 -13.06 -29.39 32.06
CA SER A 427 -12.84 -29.64 33.50
C SER A 427 -13.58 -28.69 34.45
N SER A 428 -14.09 -27.57 33.93
CA SER A 428 -14.60 -26.46 34.74
C SER A 428 -13.60 -25.86 35.74
N GLN A 429 -12.31 -26.06 35.51
CA GLN A 429 -11.21 -25.45 36.28
C GLN A 429 -10.87 -24.03 35.77
N GLN A 430 -9.94 -23.35 36.44
CA GLN A 430 -9.52 -21.99 36.07
C GLN A 430 -8.92 -21.98 34.65
N GLN A 431 -9.27 -20.96 33.86
CA GLN A 431 -8.76 -20.81 32.50
C GLN A 431 -7.27 -20.45 32.49
N VAL A 432 -6.51 -21.09 31.61
CA VAL A 432 -5.13 -20.70 31.26
C VAL A 432 -5.11 -20.37 29.77
N THR A 433 -4.58 -19.20 29.44
CA THR A 433 -4.65 -18.62 28.11
C THR A 433 -3.34 -17.94 27.75
N CYS A 434 -3.27 -17.42 26.52
CA CYS A 434 -2.23 -16.47 26.14
C CYS A 434 -2.83 -15.09 25.90
N TYR A 435 -2.25 -14.08 26.55
CA TYR A 435 -2.67 -12.69 26.50
C TYR A 435 -1.59 -11.79 25.91
N HIS A 436 -1.95 -10.84 25.05
CA HIS A 436 -0.99 -10.00 24.33
C HIS A 436 -0.69 -8.68 25.03
N TYR A 437 -1.07 -8.48 26.29
CA TYR A 437 -0.72 -7.26 27.01
C TYR A 437 -0.06 -7.61 28.35
N LYS A 438 0.75 -6.67 28.84
CA LYS A 438 1.36 -6.78 30.17
C LYS A 438 0.27 -6.64 31.23
N ASP A 439 0.22 -7.61 32.13
CA ASP A 439 -0.77 -7.72 33.20
C ASP A 439 -0.12 -8.48 34.37
N GLU A 440 -0.52 -8.19 35.60
CA GLU A 440 -0.04 -8.91 36.80
C GLU A 440 -0.47 -10.39 36.77
N ASN A 441 -1.57 -10.70 36.07
CA ASN A 441 -2.03 -12.07 35.83
C ASN A 441 -1.19 -12.85 34.81
N ASN A 442 -0.07 -12.28 34.35
CA ASN A 442 0.93 -13.00 33.54
C ASN A 442 2.06 -13.59 34.39
N ASP A 443 2.06 -13.34 35.71
CA ASP A 443 3.13 -13.75 36.61
C ASP A 443 2.96 -15.21 37.09
N TRP A 444 4.03 -15.99 36.93
CA TRP A 444 4.13 -17.38 37.37
C TRP A 444 5.33 -17.56 38.29
N VAL A 445 5.25 -18.51 39.22
CA VAL A 445 6.32 -18.84 40.17
C VAL A 445 6.76 -20.27 39.95
N PHE A 446 8.08 -20.46 39.81
CA PHE A 446 8.70 -21.78 39.73
C PHE A 446 8.82 -22.40 41.12
N LEU A 447 8.14 -23.52 41.36
CA LEU A 447 8.14 -24.21 42.65
C LEU A 447 8.63 -25.67 42.51
N PRO A 448 9.23 -26.24 43.57
CA PRO A 448 9.63 -27.64 43.60
C PRO A 448 8.42 -28.57 43.55
N ARG A 449 8.65 -29.86 43.30
CA ARG A 449 7.58 -30.88 43.27
C ARG A 449 6.93 -31.05 44.64
N TRP A 450 5.78 -31.73 44.68
CA TRP A 450 5.07 -31.98 45.95
C TRP A 450 5.85 -32.92 46.88
N GLU A 451 6.67 -33.83 46.33
CA GLU A 451 7.48 -34.76 47.13
C GLU A 451 8.82 -34.16 47.59
N GLU A 452 9.20 -32.99 47.07
CA GLU A 452 10.42 -32.29 47.44
C GLU A 452 10.17 -31.32 48.61
N PRO A 453 11.21 -30.94 49.36
CA PRO A 453 11.07 -29.92 50.39
C PRO A 453 10.45 -28.64 49.84
N GLU A 454 9.51 -28.06 50.58
CA GLU A 454 8.91 -26.78 50.20
C GLU A 454 9.98 -25.72 49.97
N TYR A 455 9.74 -24.84 49.00
CA TYR A 455 10.65 -23.75 48.70
C TYR A 455 10.86 -22.88 49.94
N ASN A 456 12.12 -22.78 50.38
CA ASN A 456 12.50 -21.92 51.49
C ASN A 456 13.10 -20.61 50.95
N PRO A 457 12.43 -19.45 51.13
CA PRO A 457 12.95 -18.15 50.69
C PRO A 457 14.33 -17.79 51.26
N ASN A 458 14.69 -18.36 52.42
CA ASN A 458 15.97 -18.13 53.11
C ASN A 458 17.00 -19.25 52.87
N GLY A 459 16.64 -20.31 52.13
CA GLY A 459 17.54 -21.42 51.79
C GLY A 459 18.54 -21.06 50.69
N GLU A 460 19.41 -21.99 50.29
CA GLU A 460 20.33 -21.75 49.16
C GLU A 460 19.59 -21.51 47.84
N LEU A 461 20.14 -20.66 46.96
CA LEU A 461 19.57 -20.40 45.64
C LEU A 461 19.75 -21.62 44.74
N GLN A 462 18.65 -22.16 44.23
CA GLN A 462 18.64 -23.28 43.29
C GLN A 462 18.21 -22.78 41.92
N PHE A 463 19.12 -22.81 40.95
CA PHE A 463 18.84 -22.40 39.58
C PHE A 463 18.10 -23.49 38.80
N VAL A 464 17.17 -23.08 37.95
CA VAL A 464 16.45 -24.02 37.07
C VAL A 464 17.35 -24.39 35.89
N LYS A 465 17.48 -25.70 35.67
CA LYS A 465 18.29 -26.31 34.63
C LYS A 465 17.44 -27.13 33.67
N HIS A 466 18.07 -27.54 32.57
CA HIS A 466 17.45 -28.49 31.66
C HIS A 466 17.18 -29.84 32.35
N GLY A 467 15.96 -30.36 32.17
CA GLY A 467 15.53 -31.65 32.70
C GLY A 467 14.88 -31.55 34.08
N ASP A 468 14.95 -30.39 34.71
CA ASP A 468 14.28 -30.13 35.99
C ASP A 468 12.76 -30.24 35.83
N VAL A 469 12.13 -30.87 36.81
CA VAL A 469 10.67 -31.04 36.87
C VAL A 469 10.16 -30.12 37.97
N LEU A 470 9.31 -29.16 37.59
CA LEU A 470 8.83 -28.12 38.49
C LEU A 470 7.32 -27.96 38.39
N ARG A 471 6.76 -27.20 39.35
CA ARG A 471 5.39 -26.69 39.31
C ARG A 471 5.41 -25.23 38.91
N LEU A 472 4.43 -24.85 38.10
CA LEU A 472 4.18 -23.47 37.68
C LEU A 472 2.96 -22.97 38.42
N SER A 473 3.16 -22.18 39.48
CA SER A 473 2.05 -21.61 40.25
C SER A 473 1.75 -20.20 39.74
N HIS A 474 0.50 -19.95 39.38
CA HIS A 474 0.06 -18.60 39.02
C HIS A 474 0.13 -17.69 40.26
N PHE A 475 0.79 -16.53 40.15
CA PHE A 475 1.09 -15.67 41.29
C PHE A 475 -0.17 -15.10 41.93
N SER A 476 -1.08 -14.55 41.13
CA SER A 476 -2.26 -13.82 41.63
C SER A 476 -3.35 -14.73 42.20
N THR A 477 -3.53 -15.94 41.65
CA THR A 477 -4.59 -16.87 42.11
C THR A 477 -4.08 -18.07 42.90
N GLY A 478 -2.76 -18.30 42.92
CA GLY A 478 -2.12 -19.41 43.62
C GLY A 478 -2.46 -20.80 43.06
N ARG A 479 -3.08 -20.90 41.88
CA ARG A 479 -3.38 -22.19 41.22
C ARG A 479 -2.15 -22.72 40.49
N ASN A 480 -1.98 -24.04 40.49
CA ASN A 480 -0.93 -24.69 39.72
C ASN A 480 -1.38 -24.90 38.28
N MET A 481 -0.46 -24.71 37.33
CA MET A 481 -0.68 -25.08 35.94
C MET A 481 -0.79 -26.60 35.84
N HIS A 482 -1.91 -27.05 35.30
CA HIS A 482 -2.36 -28.42 35.33
C HIS A 482 -2.77 -28.87 33.92
N SER A 483 -2.62 -30.17 33.64
CA SER A 483 -3.21 -30.75 32.43
C SER A 483 -3.72 -32.16 32.69
N HIS A 484 -4.84 -32.48 32.07
CA HIS A 484 -5.58 -33.74 32.26
C HIS A 484 -6.01 -34.32 30.92
N ALA A 485 -6.45 -35.58 30.91
CA ALA A 485 -6.90 -36.26 29.70
C ALA A 485 -8.29 -35.80 29.18
N ILE A 486 -8.58 -34.50 29.27
CA ILE A 486 -9.79 -33.86 28.76
C ILE A 486 -9.40 -33.07 27.50
N PRO A 487 -10.16 -33.17 26.39
CA PRO A 487 -9.87 -32.42 25.17
C PRO A 487 -9.91 -30.90 25.38
N ALA A 488 -9.01 -30.17 24.73
CA ALA A 488 -8.99 -28.70 24.82
C ALA A 488 -10.30 -28.06 24.29
N PRO A 489 -10.68 -26.85 24.74
CA PRO A 489 -11.95 -26.22 24.38
C PRO A 489 -12.17 -26.00 22.88
N VAL A 490 -11.12 -25.65 22.14
CA VAL A 490 -11.14 -25.42 20.69
C VAL A 490 -10.35 -26.53 19.98
N THR A 491 -9.09 -26.75 20.34
CA THR A 491 -8.23 -27.77 19.70
C THR A 491 -8.48 -29.17 20.27
N LYS A 492 -9.57 -29.82 19.83
CA LYS A 492 -10.03 -31.12 20.37
C LYS A 492 -9.03 -32.28 20.27
N THR A 493 -8.00 -32.16 19.42
CA THR A 493 -6.94 -33.16 19.29
C THR A 493 -5.94 -33.10 20.46
N ALA A 494 -5.77 -31.94 21.07
CA ALA A 494 -4.87 -31.68 22.20
C ALA A 494 -5.60 -31.80 23.56
N TYR A 495 -4.84 -31.85 24.65
CA TYR A 495 -5.39 -31.83 26.01
C TYR A 495 -5.57 -30.40 26.53
N GLU A 496 -6.59 -30.20 27.36
CA GLU A 496 -6.85 -28.95 28.07
C GLU A 496 -5.73 -28.66 29.09
N VAL A 497 -5.33 -27.40 29.17
CA VAL A 497 -4.44 -26.86 30.20
C VAL A 497 -5.26 -25.89 31.05
N SER A 498 -5.14 -26.00 32.36
CA SER A 498 -5.98 -25.28 33.33
C SER A 498 -5.19 -24.89 34.58
N GLY A 499 -5.79 -24.05 35.42
CA GLY A 499 -5.31 -23.78 36.78
C GLY A 499 -6.08 -24.61 37.80
N TYR A 500 -5.39 -25.49 38.53
CA TYR A 500 -5.98 -26.38 39.53
C TYR A 500 -5.29 -26.27 40.90
N GLY A 501 -6.00 -26.71 41.94
CA GLY A 501 -5.41 -26.84 43.28
C GLY A 501 -5.10 -25.50 43.93
N ASN A 502 -4.14 -25.45 44.85
CA ASN A 502 -3.56 -24.23 45.42
C ASN A 502 -2.15 -24.56 45.92
N GLN A 503 -1.60 -23.80 46.87
CA GLN A 503 -0.28 -24.10 47.44
C GLN A 503 -0.20 -25.40 48.24
N THR A 504 -1.31 -25.97 48.71
CA THR A 504 -1.36 -27.20 49.54
C THR A 504 -2.14 -28.34 48.90
N ILE A 505 -2.98 -28.05 47.92
CA ILE A 505 -3.82 -28.99 47.20
C ILE A 505 -3.30 -29.08 45.77
N GLY A 506 -2.95 -30.27 45.33
CA GLY A 506 -2.56 -30.54 43.96
C GLY A 506 -2.20 -32.01 43.79
N ASP A 507 -1.74 -32.35 42.61
CA ASP A 507 -1.36 -33.72 42.29
C ASP A 507 -0.20 -33.76 41.28
N SER A 508 0.21 -34.98 40.91
CA SER A 508 1.34 -35.18 40.01
C SER A 508 1.14 -34.71 38.55
N HIS A 509 -0.07 -34.27 38.17
CA HIS A 509 -0.38 -33.61 36.90
C HIS A 509 -0.15 -32.09 36.96
N ASP A 510 0.44 -31.57 38.05
CA ASP A 510 0.94 -30.20 38.12
C ASP A 510 2.40 -30.10 37.65
N TYR A 511 3.02 -31.23 37.28
CA TYR A 511 4.45 -31.34 37.01
C TYR A 511 4.79 -31.09 35.54
N TRP A 512 5.68 -30.13 35.32
CA TRP A 512 6.19 -29.74 34.01
C TRP A 512 7.71 -29.85 34.00
N MET A 513 8.24 -30.67 33.10
CA MET A 513 9.68 -30.77 32.84
C MET A 513 10.11 -29.63 31.91
N VAL A 514 11.19 -28.96 32.28
CA VAL A 514 11.81 -27.90 31.48
C VAL A 514 12.80 -28.50 30.47
N GLU A 515 12.46 -28.43 29.19
CA GLU A 515 13.33 -28.84 28.09
C GLU A 515 13.95 -27.62 27.41
N VAL A 516 15.28 -27.47 27.48
CA VAL A 516 16.00 -26.39 26.81
C VAL A 516 16.26 -26.83 25.38
N VAL A 517 15.78 -26.03 24.43
CA VAL A 517 16.02 -26.23 22.99
C VAL A 517 17.43 -25.74 22.65
N ASP A 518 17.65 -24.44 22.81
CA ASP A 518 18.93 -23.78 22.60
C ASP A 518 18.87 -22.34 23.18
N ASP A 519 19.93 -21.56 22.96
CA ASP A 519 19.97 -20.14 23.30
C ASP A 519 20.37 -19.31 22.08
N ILE A 520 19.62 -18.23 21.83
CA ILE A 520 19.79 -17.35 20.67
C ILE A 520 21.21 -16.77 20.57
N ARG A 521 21.92 -16.62 21.70
CA ARG A 521 23.29 -16.10 21.75
C ARG A 521 24.33 -17.16 22.08
N ARG A 522 24.05 -18.03 23.06
CA ARG A 522 25.00 -19.04 23.55
C ARG A 522 25.02 -20.30 22.67
N GLY A 523 24.12 -20.41 21.71
CA GLY A 523 24.07 -21.48 20.72
C GLY A 523 23.49 -22.76 21.31
N HIS A 524 24.11 -23.89 21.01
CA HIS A 524 23.59 -25.20 21.37
C HIS A 524 23.53 -25.41 22.89
N ARG A 525 22.54 -26.17 23.36
CA ARG A 525 22.28 -26.44 24.78
C ARG A 525 23.51 -26.84 25.59
N ASN A 526 24.40 -27.65 25.01
CA ASN A 526 25.59 -28.17 25.71
C ASN A 526 26.62 -27.08 26.07
N ASN A 527 26.47 -25.87 25.55
CA ASN A 527 27.37 -24.76 25.80
C ASN A 527 27.06 -24.04 27.13
N PHE A 528 25.91 -24.32 27.76
CA PHE A 528 25.48 -23.63 28.97
C PHE A 528 24.58 -24.51 29.84
N GLU A 529 24.61 -24.30 31.15
CA GLU A 529 23.77 -25.06 32.10
C GLU A 529 22.54 -24.27 32.57
N THR A 530 22.66 -22.95 32.68
CA THR A 530 21.63 -22.09 33.29
C THR A 530 20.70 -21.47 32.25
N ILE A 531 19.42 -21.37 32.59
CA ILE A 531 18.39 -20.76 31.75
C ILE A 531 18.46 -19.25 31.90
N HIS A 532 18.61 -18.53 30.78
CA HIS A 532 18.64 -17.08 30.76
C HIS A 532 17.30 -16.47 30.32
N THR A 533 16.92 -15.38 31.00
CA THR A 533 15.84 -14.48 30.58
C THR A 533 16.10 -13.97 29.15
N LEU A 534 15.04 -13.87 28.34
CA LEU A 534 14.98 -13.44 26.94
C LEU A 534 15.64 -14.36 25.90
N THR A 535 16.83 -14.90 26.15
CA THR A 535 17.64 -15.55 25.11
C THR A 535 17.46 -17.06 25.01
N THR A 536 17.13 -17.73 26.10
CA THR A 536 16.97 -19.20 26.12
C THR A 536 15.58 -19.61 25.64
N ARG A 537 15.54 -20.57 24.71
CA ARG A 537 14.30 -21.18 24.20
C ARG A 537 14.02 -22.47 24.95
N LEU A 538 12.82 -22.56 25.52
CA LEU A 538 12.36 -23.61 26.39
C LEU A 538 11.13 -24.30 25.80
N ARG A 539 10.91 -25.56 26.15
CA ARG A 539 9.65 -26.29 26.01
C ARG A 539 9.26 -26.81 27.38
N PHE A 540 7.96 -26.85 27.66
CA PHE A 540 7.44 -27.45 28.89
C PHE A 540 6.73 -28.75 28.55
N LYS A 541 7.28 -29.86 29.02
CA LYS A 541 6.70 -31.20 28.83
C LYS A 541 5.93 -31.61 30.07
N HIS A 542 4.67 -31.95 29.90
CA HIS A 542 3.84 -32.44 30.99
C HIS A 542 4.32 -33.83 31.43
N TRP A 543 4.68 -33.97 32.71
CA TRP A 543 5.38 -35.15 33.21
C TRP A 543 4.55 -36.44 33.10
N LYS A 544 3.25 -36.40 33.40
CA LYS A 544 2.37 -37.58 33.39
C LYS A 544 1.85 -37.95 32.01
N LEU A 545 1.46 -36.95 31.22
CA LEU A 545 0.82 -37.18 29.91
C LEU A 545 1.83 -37.22 28.76
N GLY A 546 3.06 -36.75 28.97
CA GLY A 546 4.10 -36.68 27.95
C GLY A 546 3.87 -35.64 26.85
N CYS A 547 2.80 -34.84 26.95
CA CYS A 547 2.42 -33.81 26.00
C CYS A 547 3.20 -32.49 26.23
N TYR A 548 3.19 -31.59 25.25
CA TYR A 548 3.95 -30.34 25.27
C TYR A 548 3.04 -29.12 25.37
N LEU A 549 3.40 -28.18 26.26
CA LEU A 549 2.69 -26.91 26.39
C LEU A 549 2.80 -26.11 25.08
N ARG A 550 1.65 -25.82 24.48
CA ARG A 550 1.55 -25.22 23.16
C ARG A 550 0.53 -24.09 23.17
N ALA A 551 0.93 -22.94 22.64
CA ALA A 551 0.05 -21.81 22.37
C ALA A 551 0.20 -21.43 20.90
N ALA A 552 -0.80 -21.80 20.10
CA ALA A 552 -0.83 -21.49 18.68
C ALA A 552 -1.72 -20.27 18.43
N ASN A 553 -2.43 -20.24 17.30
CA ASN A 553 -3.31 -19.12 16.91
C ASN A 553 -4.80 -19.45 17.06
N ALA A 554 -5.15 -20.50 17.83
CA ALA A 554 -6.54 -20.81 18.13
C ALA A 554 -7.09 -19.79 19.13
N VAL A 555 -8.14 -19.07 18.73
CA VAL A 555 -8.76 -18.03 19.55
C VAL A 555 -9.93 -18.62 20.32
N LEU A 556 -9.96 -18.41 21.64
CA LEU A 556 -11.07 -18.83 22.47
C LEU A 556 -12.34 -18.01 22.14
N PRO A 557 -13.54 -18.57 22.33
CA PRO A 557 -14.78 -17.81 22.18
C PRO A 557 -14.91 -16.67 23.20
N GLN A 558 -16.00 -15.92 23.14
CA GLN A 558 -16.24 -14.74 23.99
C GLN A 558 -16.10 -15.02 25.50
N TRP A 559 -16.44 -16.23 25.95
CA TRP A 559 -16.29 -16.63 27.36
C TRP A 559 -14.83 -16.71 27.84
N GLY A 560 -13.87 -16.82 26.91
CA GLY A 560 -12.43 -16.76 27.15
C GLY A 560 -11.82 -15.45 26.68
N PHE A 561 -12.64 -14.39 26.60
CA PHE A 561 -12.23 -13.02 26.26
C PHE A 561 -11.51 -12.87 24.91
N LYS A 562 -11.75 -13.79 23.96
CA LYS A 562 -11.03 -13.86 22.67
C LYS A 562 -9.50 -13.93 22.83
N GLN A 563 -9.01 -14.49 23.94
CA GLN A 563 -7.59 -14.77 24.16
C GLN A 563 -7.16 -16.04 23.42
N ILE A 564 -5.85 -16.27 23.31
CA ILE A 564 -5.31 -17.46 22.65
C ILE A 564 -5.46 -18.68 23.57
N GLU A 565 -5.88 -19.81 22.99
CA GLU A 565 -5.94 -21.11 23.66
C GLU A 565 -4.54 -21.63 23.99
N VAL A 566 -4.33 -22.01 25.25
CA VAL A 566 -3.17 -22.80 25.69
C VAL A 566 -3.62 -24.25 25.82
N SER A 567 -2.87 -25.16 25.20
CA SER A 567 -3.20 -26.59 25.16
C SER A 567 -1.94 -27.43 25.36
N CYS A 568 -2.12 -28.73 25.62
CA CYS A 568 -1.02 -29.68 25.74
C CYS A 568 -1.04 -30.63 24.53
N GLU A 569 -0.10 -30.41 23.60
CA GLU A 569 0.02 -31.13 22.32
C GLU A 569 0.61 -32.51 22.52
N LYS A 570 -0.03 -33.54 21.97
CA LYS A 570 0.32 -34.94 22.25
C LYS A 570 1.55 -35.38 21.48
N GLU A 571 1.75 -34.82 20.29
CA GLU A 571 2.86 -35.15 19.42
C GLU A 571 4.12 -34.35 19.79
N ASP A 572 5.25 -35.04 19.94
CA ASP A 572 6.54 -34.39 20.10
C ASP A 572 7.07 -33.99 18.73
N ASN A 573 6.83 -32.73 18.34
CA ASN A 573 7.45 -32.12 17.19
C ASN A 573 8.42 -31.01 17.62
N PRO A 574 9.73 -31.29 17.68
CA PRO A 574 10.75 -30.30 18.02
C PRO A 574 10.92 -29.19 16.98
N ARG A 575 10.17 -29.17 15.88
CA ARG A 575 10.18 -28.04 14.92
C ARG A 575 8.99 -27.11 15.11
N ASP A 576 8.04 -27.45 16.00
CA ASP A 576 6.89 -26.59 16.27
C ASP A 576 7.28 -25.43 17.19
N GLU A 577 7.48 -24.26 16.60
CA GLU A 577 7.81 -23.01 17.31
C GLU A 577 6.70 -22.59 18.29
N HIS A 578 5.46 -23.04 18.12
CA HIS A 578 4.37 -22.77 19.06
C HIS A 578 4.49 -23.53 20.39
N THR A 579 5.41 -24.50 20.48
CA THR A 579 5.78 -25.15 21.74
C THR A 579 6.94 -24.45 22.45
N TYR A 580 7.55 -23.46 21.80
CA TYR A 580 8.69 -22.75 22.36
C TYR A 580 8.23 -21.60 23.23
N TRP A 581 8.89 -21.47 24.37
CA TRP A 581 8.67 -20.43 25.36
C TRP A 581 10.01 -19.77 25.72
N ASN A 582 9.97 -18.52 26.11
CA ASN A 582 11.09 -17.85 26.76
C ASN A 582 10.60 -17.14 28.02
N ILE A 583 11.50 -16.96 28.98
CA ILE A 583 11.24 -16.11 30.14
C ILE A 583 11.37 -14.67 29.65
N GLU A 584 10.28 -13.92 29.63
CA GLU A 584 10.26 -12.53 29.14
C GLU A 584 10.67 -11.56 30.25
N SER A 585 9.97 -11.59 31.38
CA SER A 585 10.29 -10.82 32.58
C SER A 585 10.65 -11.77 33.72
N HIS A 586 11.56 -11.33 34.58
CA HIS A 586 12.00 -12.09 35.72
C HIS A 586 12.20 -11.15 36.92
N ILE A 587 11.62 -11.50 38.07
CA ILE A 587 11.69 -10.74 39.32
C ILE A 587 12.12 -11.68 40.43
N ASN A 588 13.25 -11.38 41.07
CA ASN A 588 13.75 -12.08 42.24
C ASN A 588 14.69 -11.16 43.03
N ASP A 589 14.29 -10.74 44.23
CA ASP A 589 15.02 -9.79 45.07
C ASP A 589 16.40 -10.32 45.53
N ARG A 590 16.61 -11.63 45.44
CA ARG A 590 17.85 -12.30 45.85
C ARG A 590 18.91 -12.33 44.75
N LEU A 591 18.55 -11.97 43.52
CA LEU A 591 19.44 -11.99 42.36
C LEU A 591 19.71 -10.57 41.87
N PRO A 592 20.94 -10.26 41.44
CA PRO A 592 21.25 -8.95 40.89
C PRO A 592 20.50 -8.72 39.57
N PRO A 593 20.02 -7.50 39.30
CA PRO A 593 19.46 -7.15 38.01
C PRO A 593 20.54 -7.29 36.92
N ALA A 594 20.17 -7.79 35.74
CA ALA A 594 21.11 -7.95 34.64
C ALA A 594 21.28 -6.64 33.85
N GLU A 595 22.51 -6.33 33.42
CA GLU A 595 22.76 -5.27 32.44
C GLU A 595 22.36 -5.75 31.02
N ILE A 596 21.05 -5.79 30.73
CA ILE A 596 20.51 -6.27 29.43
C ILE A 596 20.68 -5.24 28.29
N THR A 597 21.40 -4.13 28.53
CA THR A 597 21.43 -2.91 27.69
C THR A 597 21.88 -3.07 26.24
N HIS A 598 22.34 -4.25 25.79
CA HIS A 598 22.89 -4.46 24.44
C HIS A 598 22.40 -5.72 23.73
N ILE A 599 21.24 -6.26 24.09
CA ILE A 599 20.65 -7.38 23.34
C ILE A 599 19.83 -6.89 22.15
N ARG A 600 20.49 -6.70 20.99
CA ARG A 600 19.81 -6.34 19.72
C ARG A 600 19.35 -7.57 18.95
N SER A 601 18.10 -7.54 18.49
CA SER A 601 17.57 -8.45 17.49
C SER A 601 18.07 -8.09 16.08
N PRO A 602 18.30 -9.10 15.20
CA PRO A 602 18.59 -8.84 13.80
C PRO A 602 17.38 -8.28 13.05
N PHE A 603 17.59 -7.24 12.23
CA PHE A 603 16.50 -6.59 11.46
C PHE A 603 15.62 -7.58 10.67
N PHE A 604 16.22 -8.54 9.95
CA PHE A 604 15.44 -9.47 9.13
C PHE A 604 14.55 -10.40 9.97
N ARG A 605 14.95 -10.72 11.20
CA ARG A 605 14.13 -11.50 12.13
C ARG A 605 12.91 -10.68 12.56
N ASP A 606 13.12 -9.43 12.94
CA ASP A 606 12.03 -8.53 13.37
C ASP A 606 11.11 -8.17 12.21
N PHE A 607 11.67 -7.95 11.03
CA PHE A 607 10.93 -7.72 9.79
C PHE A 607 10.02 -8.90 9.48
N TRP A 608 10.54 -10.13 9.51
CA TRP A 608 9.73 -11.32 9.26
C TRP A 608 8.69 -11.51 10.37
N HIS A 609 9.06 -11.33 11.63
CA HIS A 609 8.14 -11.42 12.77
C HIS A 609 6.97 -10.47 12.66
N LEU A 610 7.25 -9.21 12.38
CA LEU A 610 6.21 -8.21 12.21
C LEU A 610 5.31 -8.54 11.02
N ASN A 611 5.86 -8.92 9.87
CA ASN A 611 5.04 -9.25 8.69
C ASN A 611 4.16 -10.49 8.89
N VAL A 612 4.67 -11.53 9.56
CA VAL A 612 3.85 -12.70 9.90
C VAL A 612 2.76 -12.32 10.90
N ALA A 613 3.09 -11.54 11.94
CA ALA A 613 2.09 -11.03 12.88
C ALA A 613 1.01 -10.20 12.17
N MET A 614 1.41 -9.30 11.26
CA MET A 614 0.50 -8.53 10.40
C MET A 614 -0.42 -9.44 9.58
N MET A 615 0.11 -10.53 9.00
CA MET A 615 -0.66 -11.48 8.19
C MET A 615 -1.65 -12.27 9.04
N THR A 616 -1.21 -12.78 10.19
CA THR A 616 -2.06 -13.51 11.13
C THR A 616 -3.18 -12.62 11.67
N SER A 617 -2.88 -11.40 12.09
CA SER A 617 -3.90 -10.44 12.56
C SER A 617 -4.87 -10.04 11.44
N ASN A 618 -4.39 -9.89 10.21
CA ASN A 618 -5.24 -9.60 9.06
C ASN A 618 -6.21 -10.77 8.76
N ASN A 619 -5.74 -12.02 8.87
CA ASN A 619 -6.59 -13.21 8.73
C ASN A 619 -7.58 -13.38 9.89
N ALA A 620 -7.27 -12.84 11.07
CA ALA A 620 -8.14 -12.89 12.25
C ALA A 620 -9.28 -11.85 12.23
N LEU A 621 -9.29 -10.90 11.28
CA LEU A 621 -10.36 -9.89 11.10
C LEU A 621 -11.61 -10.48 10.41
N ILE A 622 -12.09 -11.62 10.93
CA ILE A 622 -13.27 -12.32 10.43
C ILE A 622 -14.52 -11.58 10.95
N PRO A 623 -15.53 -11.33 10.11
CA PRO A 623 -16.79 -10.75 10.57
C PRO A 623 -17.44 -11.64 11.64
N ASP A 624 -17.83 -11.02 12.75
CA ASP A 624 -18.53 -11.71 13.84
C ASP A 624 -20.01 -11.89 13.43
N PRO A 625 -20.51 -13.12 13.25
CA PRO A 625 -21.87 -13.36 12.76
C PRO A 625 -22.95 -12.86 13.73
N ASP A 626 -22.60 -12.72 15.01
CA ASP A 626 -23.52 -12.27 16.05
C ASP A 626 -23.52 -10.74 16.22
N LYS A 627 -22.63 -10.02 15.51
CA LYS A 627 -22.55 -8.56 15.52
C LYS A 627 -22.92 -7.98 14.17
N GLU A 628 -24.03 -7.26 14.11
CA GLU A 628 -24.38 -6.47 12.93
C GLU A 628 -23.43 -5.26 12.80
N ASP A 629 -22.46 -5.34 11.89
CA ASP A 629 -21.66 -4.18 11.46
C ASP A 629 -22.41 -3.41 10.36
N ILE A 630 -23.12 -2.35 10.76
CA ILE A 630 -23.90 -1.48 9.86
C ILE A 630 -23.04 -0.71 8.84
N LEU A 631 -21.71 -0.72 9.01
CA LEU A 631 -20.75 -0.01 8.15
C LEU A 631 -20.13 -0.95 7.13
N ALA A 632 -20.02 -2.23 7.47
CA ALA A 632 -19.51 -3.25 6.57
C ALA A 632 -20.38 -3.39 5.32
N SER A 633 -19.74 -3.73 4.21
CA SER A 633 -20.39 -3.93 2.92
C SER A 633 -19.80 -5.14 2.23
N LYS A 634 -20.60 -5.84 1.44
CA LYS A 634 -20.14 -7.01 0.69
C LYS A 634 -19.56 -6.55 -0.65
N PRO A 635 -18.62 -7.30 -1.24
CA PRO A 635 -18.04 -6.97 -2.54
C PRO A 635 -19.10 -6.73 -3.64
N PHE A 636 -20.17 -7.53 -3.65
CA PHE A 636 -21.28 -7.40 -4.61
C PHE A 636 -22.04 -6.07 -4.49
N ASP A 637 -21.96 -5.40 -3.35
CA ASP A 637 -22.65 -4.12 -3.14
C ASP A 637 -21.94 -2.96 -3.86
N TRP A 638 -20.65 -3.09 -4.18
CA TRP A 638 -19.83 -1.97 -4.63
C TRP A 638 -20.10 -1.56 -6.09
N PRO A 639 -20.02 -2.45 -7.09
CA PRO A 639 -20.09 -2.03 -8.50
C PRO A 639 -21.38 -1.29 -8.88
N TRP A 640 -22.48 -1.60 -8.18
CA TRP A 640 -23.79 -1.00 -8.41
C TRP A 640 -24.19 0.05 -7.38
N LEU A 641 -23.31 0.40 -6.42
CA LEU A 641 -23.62 1.28 -5.31
C LEU A 641 -24.90 0.83 -4.57
N HIS A 642 -24.96 -0.41 -4.09
CA HIS A 642 -26.09 -0.86 -3.27
C HIS A 642 -26.11 -0.18 -1.91
N LEU A 643 -24.95 0.00 -1.29
CA LEU A 643 -24.79 0.63 0.01
C LEU A 643 -23.72 1.73 -0.07
N GLY A 644 -23.89 2.77 0.74
CA GLY A 644 -22.83 3.74 1.05
C GLY A 644 -22.41 3.60 2.51
N LEU A 645 -21.48 4.45 2.96
CA LEU A 645 -20.93 4.38 4.31
C LEU A 645 -21.03 5.75 5.01
N ARG A 646 -21.58 5.77 6.24
CA ARG A 646 -21.63 6.98 7.08
C ARG A 646 -20.25 7.19 7.72
N MET A 647 -19.62 8.33 7.44
CA MET A 647 -18.24 8.58 7.90
C MET A 647 -18.15 9.27 9.26
N CYS A 648 -19.23 9.84 9.76
CA CYS A 648 -19.26 10.55 11.04
C CYS A 648 -20.64 10.39 11.70
N GLY A 649 -20.83 11.03 12.86
CA GLY A 649 -22.13 11.05 13.53
C GLY A 649 -23.22 11.67 12.65
N TRP A 650 -24.46 11.19 12.83
CA TRP A 650 -25.59 11.56 11.97
C TRP A 650 -26.59 12.55 12.59
N GLY A 651 -26.20 13.23 13.68
CA GLY A 651 -27.05 14.20 14.38
C GLY A 651 -27.27 15.51 13.61
N ASP A 652 -28.34 16.23 13.89
CA ASP A 652 -28.73 17.43 13.13
C ASP A 652 -27.75 18.60 13.29
N ASN A 653 -27.08 18.69 14.44
CA ASN A 653 -26.14 19.77 14.77
C ASN A 653 -24.71 19.54 14.25
N GLN A 654 -24.44 18.43 13.55
CA GLN A 654 -23.11 18.14 13.01
C GLN A 654 -23.14 18.00 11.48
N THR A 655 -22.06 18.45 10.84
CA THR A 655 -21.86 18.29 9.40
C THR A 655 -21.63 16.81 9.06
N LYS A 656 -22.45 16.27 8.16
CA LYS A 656 -22.46 14.85 7.80
C LYS A 656 -21.64 14.59 6.54
N TYR A 657 -20.83 13.54 6.56
CA TYR A 657 -20.10 13.03 5.40
C TYR A 657 -20.51 11.59 5.12
N TYR A 658 -20.79 11.30 3.86
CA TYR A 658 -21.21 9.98 3.42
C TYR A 658 -20.30 9.51 2.28
N LEU A 659 -19.73 8.32 2.38
CA LEU A 659 -18.96 7.75 1.30
C LEU A 659 -19.89 7.08 0.31
N LEU A 660 -20.14 7.76 -0.80
CA LEU A 660 -20.94 7.30 -1.94
C LEU A 660 -20.24 7.70 -3.23
N GLY A 661 -20.26 6.84 -4.23
CA GLY A 661 -19.75 7.14 -5.57
C GLY A 661 -20.69 8.01 -6.39
N THR A 662 -20.20 8.66 -7.44
CA THR A 662 -21.08 9.35 -8.39
C THR A 662 -21.80 8.30 -9.24
N PRO A 663 -23.15 8.16 -9.17
CA PRO A 663 -23.84 7.00 -9.74
C PRO A 663 -23.63 6.80 -11.24
N VAL A 664 -23.58 7.89 -12.00
CA VAL A 664 -23.31 7.84 -13.45
C VAL A 664 -21.93 7.22 -13.74
N ILE A 665 -20.91 7.57 -12.96
CA ILE A 665 -19.55 7.05 -13.14
C ILE A 665 -19.50 5.56 -12.78
N TRP A 666 -20.09 5.18 -11.64
CA TRP A 666 -20.03 3.80 -11.16
C TRP A 666 -20.87 2.85 -12.00
N TRP A 667 -22.10 3.22 -12.35
CA TRP A 667 -22.97 2.36 -13.15
C TRP A 667 -22.49 2.24 -14.59
N SER A 668 -22.01 3.33 -15.21
CA SER A 668 -21.37 3.24 -16.53
C SER A 668 -20.06 2.44 -16.45
N GLY A 669 -19.27 2.64 -15.39
CA GLY A 669 -18.07 1.86 -15.05
C GLY A 669 -18.34 0.37 -15.10
N THR A 670 -19.27 -0.10 -14.28
CA THR A 670 -19.64 -1.50 -14.17
C THR A 670 -20.26 -2.04 -15.46
N ALA A 671 -21.16 -1.28 -16.10
CA ALA A 671 -21.74 -1.67 -17.38
C ALA A 671 -20.68 -1.81 -18.49
N SER A 672 -19.67 -0.94 -18.52
CA SER A 672 -18.60 -0.96 -19.53
C SER A 672 -17.76 -2.23 -19.48
N LEU A 673 -17.57 -2.84 -18.31
CA LEU A 673 -16.84 -4.10 -18.15
C LEU A 673 -17.60 -5.27 -18.78
N GLY A 674 -18.93 -5.31 -18.63
CA GLY A 674 -19.77 -6.30 -19.31
C GLY A 674 -19.81 -6.07 -20.82
N ILE A 675 -19.98 -4.81 -21.24
CA ILE A 675 -20.01 -4.43 -22.66
C ILE A 675 -18.68 -4.75 -23.34
N SER A 676 -17.53 -4.50 -22.69
CA SER A 676 -16.22 -4.76 -23.29
C SER A 676 -16.00 -6.24 -23.58
N LEU A 677 -16.47 -7.14 -22.72
CA LEU A 677 -16.45 -8.60 -22.96
C LEU A 677 -17.30 -8.98 -24.17
N VAL A 678 -18.52 -8.43 -24.27
CA VAL A 678 -19.40 -8.67 -25.43
C VAL A 678 -18.75 -8.15 -26.70
N VAL A 679 -18.21 -6.94 -26.67
CA VAL A 679 -17.53 -6.29 -27.81
C VAL A 679 -16.32 -7.10 -28.25
N PHE A 680 -15.50 -7.58 -27.30
CA PHE A 680 -14.36 -8.44 -27.57
C PHE A 680 -14.79 -9.73 -28.30
N VAL A 681 -15.81 -10.43 -27.79
CA VAL A 681 -16.35 -11.64 -28.43
C VAL A 681 -16.89 -11.34 -29.83
N VAL A 682 -17.64 -10.24 -30.00
CA VAL A 682 -18.15 -9.83 -31.32
C VAL A 682 -17.03 -9.57 -32.31
N TYR A 683 -15.96 -8.86 -31.91
CA TYR A 683 -14.81 -8.64 -32.78
C TYR A 683 -14.08 -9.93 -33.13
N LEU A 684 -13.89 -10.85 -32.18
CA LEU A 684 -13.31 -12.17 -32.46
C LEU A 684 -14.15 -12.96 -33.48
N LEU A 685 -15.48 -12.95 -33.35
CA LEU A 685 -16.38 -13.60 -34.31
C LEU A 685 -16.30 -12.96 -35.70
N ARG A 686 -16.23 -11.62 -35.78
CA ARG A 686 -16.08 -10.87 -37.04
C ARG A 686 -14.73 -11.15 -37.70
N MET A 687 -13.64 -11.18 -36.93
CA MET A 687 -12.30 -11.55 -37.40
C MET A 687 -12.28 -13.00 -37.93
N GLN A 688 -12.91 -13.93 -37.21
CA GLN A 688 -13.04 -15.32 -37.66
C GLN A 688 -13.85 -15.42 -38.96
N ARG A 689 -14.84 -14.55 -39.14
CA ARG A 689 -15.64 -14.37 -40.37
C ARG A 689 -14.95 -13.53 -41.46
N LYS A 690 -13.69 -13.13 -41.25
CA LYS A 690 -12.87 -12.36 -42.19
C LYS A 690 -13.37 -10.94 -42.50
N TYR A 691 -14.15 -10.34 -41.60
CA TYR A 691 -14.40 -8.90 -41.64
C TYR A 691 -13.13 -8.14 -41.22
N VAL A 692 -12.82 -7.05 -41.93
CA VAL A 692 -11.68 -6.17 -41.63
C VAL A 692 -12.23 -4.91 -40.95
N ASP A 693 -12.24 -4.92 -39.62
CA ASP A 693 -12.79 -3.82 -38.82
C ASP A 693 -11.74 -2.76 -38.44
N PHE A 694 -10.48 -3.16 -38.36
CA PHE A 694 -9.37 -2.36 -37.85
C PHE A 694 -8.29 -2.16 -38.90
N ALA A 695 -7.66 -0.99 -38.92
CA ALA A 695 -6.41 -0.78 -39.66
C ALA A 695 -5.24 -1.52 -38.95
N PRO A 696 -4.10 -1.73 -39.64
CA PRO A 696 -2.93 -2.38 -39.03
C PRO A 696 -2.52 -1.70 -37.71
N GLY A 697 -2.38 -2.49 -36.64
CA GLY A 697 -2.01 -2.02 -35.29
C GLY A 697 -3.15 -1.45 -34.43
N GLU A 698 -4.30 -1.08 -35.02
CA GLU A 698 -5.43 -0.53 -34.23
C GLU A 698 -6.06 -1.58 -33.30
N TRP A 699 -6.09 -2.85 -33.73
CA TRP A 699 -6.56 -3.97 -32.89
C TRP A 699 -5.66 -4.18 -31.67
N ASP A 700 -4.35 -4.15 -31.86
CA ASP A 700 -3.39 -4.35 -30.77
C ASP A 700 -3.48 -3.23 -29.74
N HIS A 701 -3.68 -1.99 -30.20
CA HIS A 701 -3.94 -0.84 -29.34
C HIS A 701 -5.23 -0.99 -28.54
N PHE A 702 -6.33 -1.35 -29.24
CA PHE A 702 -7.63 -1.59 -28.61
C PHE A 702 -7.53 -2.68 -27.53
N LEU A 703 -6.88 -3.80 -27.84
CA LEU A 703 -6.65 -4.87 -26.89
C LEU A 703 -5.76 -4.45 -25.73
N TYR A 704 -4.69 -3.69 -25.96
CA TYR A 704 -3.79 -3.24 -24.91
C TYR A 704 -4.52 -2.42 -23.85
N VAL A 705 -5.26 -1.39 -24.27
CA VAL A 705 -6.04 -0.55 -23.34
C VAL A 705 -7.12 -1.37 -22.65
N GLY A 706 -7.83 -2.23 -23.40
CA GLY A 706 -8.83 -3.15 -22.86
C GLY A 706 -8.26 -4.11 -21.80
N LYS A 707 -7.07 -4.68 -22.02
CA LYS A 707 -6.39 -5.58 -21.08
C LYS A 707 -5.99 -4.86 -19.80
N ILE A 708 -5.37 -3.68 -19.90
CA ILE A 708 -4.98 -2.88 -18.73
C ILE A 708 -6.19 -2.55 -17.86
N ALA A 709 -7.29 -2.11 -18.48
CA ALA A 709 -8.52 -1.77 -17.77
C ALA A 709 -9.24 -3.02 -17.21
N LEU A 710 -9.38 -4.09 -17.98
CA LEU A 710 -10.10 -5.28 -17.53
C LEU A 710 -9.33 -6.07 -16.47
N PHE A 711 -8.06 -6.40 -16.72
CA PHE A 711 -7.26 -7.14 -15.75
C PHE A 711 -6.93 -6.30 -14.52
N GLY A 712 -6.74 -4.99 -14.68
CA GLY A 712 -6.60 -4.07 -13.56
C GLY A 712 -7.82 -4.11 -12.64
N TRP A 713 -9.03 -4.07 -13.20
CA TRP A 713 -10.26 -4.23 -12.43
C TRP A 713 -10.37 -5.61 -11.79
N CYS A 714 -10.13 -6.69 -12.53
CA CYS A 714 -10.21 -8.07 -12.02
C CYS A 714 -9.27 -8.29 -10.83
N PHE A 715 -8.01 -7.85 -10.92
CA PHE A 715 -7.05 -8.03 -9.81
C PHE A 715 -7.41 -7.21 -8.58
N HIS A 716 -8.06 -6.06 -8.73
CA HIS A 716 -8.47 -5.24 -7.58
C HIS A 716 -9.85 -5.59 -7.03
N TYR A 717 -10.67 -6.37 -7.75
CA TYR A 717 -12.03 -6.72 -7.32
C TYR A 717 -12.19 -8.20 -6.94
N LEU A 718 -11.72 -9.13 -7.78
CA LEU A 718 -11.94 -10.57 -7.58
C LEU A 718 -11.37 -11.12 -6.25
N PRO A 719 -10.19 -10.68 -5.75
CA PRO A 719 -9.70 -11.18 -4.47
C PRO A 719 -10.68 -10.93 -3.32
N PHE A 720 -11.43 -9.82 -3.34
CA PHE A 720 -12.42 -9.52 -2.31
C PHE A 720 -13.61 -10.48 -2.32
N LEU A 721 -13.90 -11.15 -3.43
CA LEU A 721 -14.94 -12.20 -3.49
C LEU A 721 -14.53 -13.48 -2.74
N ILE A 722 -13.23 -13.68 -2.53
CA ILE A 722 -12.65 -14.88 -1.92
C ILE A 722 -12.22 -14.61 -0.47
N MET A 723 -11.93 -13.35 -0.12
CA MET A 723 -11.48 -12.95 1.21
C MET A 723 -12.60 -13.04 2.26
N GLY A 724 -12.40 -13.88 3.27
CA GLY A 724 -13.32 -14.05 4.41
C GLY A 724 -13.18 -13.04 5.55
N ARG A 725 -12.80 -11.79 5.27
CA ARG A 725 -12.60 -10.72 6.26
C ARG A 725 -13.60 -9.58 6.10
N VAL A 726 -13.68 -8.70 7.08
CA VAL A 726 -14.52 -7.49 7.01
C VAL A 726 -14.04 -6.57 5.87
N THR A 727 -15.01 -6.08 5.08
CA THR A 727 -14.77 -5.20 3.93
C THR A 727 -15.73 -4.01 3.92
N TYR A 728 -15.28 -2.91 3.30
CA TYR A 728 -15.97 -1.62 3.24
C TYR A 728 -15.92 -1.05 1.83
N VAL A 729 -16.83 -0.13 1.49
CA VAL A 729 -16.98 0.48 0.15
C VAL A 729 -15.67 1.09 -0.38
N HIS A 730 -14.82 1.65 0.49
CA HIS A 730 -13.54 2.25 0.08
C HIS A 730 -12.57 1.25 -0.59
N HIS A 731 -12.71 -0.06 -0.33
CA HIS A 731 -11.89 -1.09 -0.96
C HIS A 731 -12.10 -1.20 -2.48
N TYR A 732 -13.25 -0.74 -2.99
CA TYR A 732 -13.54 -0.72 -4.43
C TYR A 732 -12.88 0.44 -5.18
N LEU A 733 -12.45 1.50 -4.48
CA LEU A 733 -11.95 2.73 -5.13
C LEU A 733 -10.73 2.53 -6.04
N PRO A 734 -9.77 1.62 -5.74
CA PRO A 734 -8.73 1.26 -6.69
C PRO A 734 -9.28 0.54 -7.93
N ALA A 735 -10.25 -0.36 -7.78
CA ALA A 735 -10.88 -1.07 -8.90
C ALA A 735 -11.70 -0.11 -9.79
N LEU A 736 -12.39 0.87 -9.18
CA LEU A 736 -13.15 1.90 -9.88
C LEU A 736 -12.30 2.62 -10.94
N TYR A 737 -11.02 2.87 -10.66
CA TYR A 737 -10.12 3.56 -11.60
C TYR A 737 -10.03 2.82 -12.94
N PHE A 738 -9.88 1.51 -12.89
CA PHE A 738 -9.81 0.69 -14.09
C PHE A 738 -11.14 0.62 -14.85
N SER A 739 -12.27 0.63 -14.14
CA SER A 739 -13.59 0.74 -14.79
C SER A 739 -13.79 2.10 -15.47
N VAL A 740 -13.25 3.19 -14.90
CA VAL A 740 -13.27 4.53 -15.53
C VAL A 740 -12.43 4.54 -16.82
N LEU A 741 -11.27 3.89 -16.82
CA LEU A 741 -10.47 3.72 -18.03
C LEU A 741 -11.23 2.91 -19.10
N MET A 742 -11.94 1.85 -18.70
CA MET A 742 -12.76 1.04 -19.61
C MET A 742 -13.91 1.84 -20.24
N VAL A 743 -14.65 2.62 -19.44
CA VAL A 743 -15.73 3.49 -19.95
C VAL A 743 -15.20 4.47 -20.98
N ALA A 744 -14.13 5.18 -20.64
CA ALA A 744 -13.52 6.14 -21.55
C ALA A 744 -13.05 5.46 -22.84
N HIS A 745 -12.43 4.28 -22.74
CA HIS A 745 -11.97 3.50 -23.88
C HIS A 745 -13.12 3.11 -24.84
N LEU A 746 -14.24 2.61 -24.31
CA LEU A 746 -15.39 2.24 -25.14
C LEU A 746 -16.10 3.45 -25.75
N ILE A 747 -16.28 4.53 -24.98
CA ILE A 747 -16.88 5.77 -25.50
C ILE A 747 -16.00 6.37 -26.60
N ASP A 748 -14.68 6.33 -26.42
CA ASP A 748 -13.74 6.78 -27.43
C ASP A 748 -13.89 5.96 -28.71
N HIS A 749 -13.79 4.64 -28.59
CA HIS A 749 -13.86 3.72 -29.72
C HIS A 749 -15.16 3.82 -30.53
N PHE A 750 -16.31 3.80 -29.87
CA PHE A 750 -17.62 3.78 -30.54
C PHE A 750 -18.14 5.15 -30.96
N PHE A 751 -17.73 6.22 -30.30
CA PHE A 751 -18.28 7.55 -30.52
C PHE A 751 -17.23 8.59 -30.86
N LEU A 752 -16.27 8.86 -29.97
CA LEU A 752 -15.42 10.05 -30.08
C LEU A 752 -14.35 9.92 -31.18
N SER A 753 -13.91 8.70 -31.46
CA SER A 753 -12.93 8.34 -32.48
C SER A 753 -13.56 7.64 -33.70
N ALA A 754 -14.88 7.39 -33.68
CA ALA A 754 -15.58 6.69 -34.74
C ALA A 754 -15.53 7.48 -36.06
N ARG A 755 -15.03 6.83 -37.13
CA ARG A 755 -14.92 7.43 -38.48
C ARG A 755 -16.28 7.65 -39.15
N SER A 756 -17.30 6.90 -38.74
CA SER A 756 -18.66 6.95 -39.30
C SER A 756 -19.50 8.11 -38.77
N LEU A 757 -19.10 8.75 -37.67
CA LEU A 757 -19.88 9.82 -37.03
C LEU A 757 -19.39 11.21 -37.44
N SER A 758 -20.35 12.13 -37.61
CA SER A 758 -20.03 13.54 -37.87
C SER A 758 -19.39 14.21 -36.65
N GLU A 759 -18.53 15.21 -36.87
CA GLU A 759 -17.92 15.98 -35.77
C GLU A 759 -18.98 16.60 -34.83
N ARG A 760 -20.13 17.02 -35.36
CA ARG A 760 -21.25 17.54 -34.56
C ARG A 760 -21.79 16.47 -33.60
N THR A 761 -21.96 15.24 -34.08
CA THR A 761 -22.42 14.10 -33.27
C THR A 761 -21.41 13.77 -32.19
N LYS A 762 -20.10 13.75 -32.52
CA LYS A 762 -19.03 13.50 -31.54
C LYS A 762 -19.03 14.53 -30.41
N TRP A 763 -19.16 15.81 -30.75
CA TRP A 763 -19.27 16.89 -29.77
C TRP A 763 -20.57 16.80 -28.94
N ALA A 764 -21.68 16.41 -29.54
CA ALA A 764 -22.94 16.21 -28.82
C ALA A 764 -22.83 15.07 -27.79
N VAL A 765 -22.23 13.94 -28.17
CA VAL A 765 -21.98 12.82 -27.24
C VAL A 765 -21.03 13.24 -26.12
N PHE A 766 -19.93 13.91 -26.45
CA PHE A 766 -18.99 14.42 -25.46
C PHE A 766 -19.67 15.39 -24.48
N ALA A 767 -20.44 16.36 -24.98
CA ALA A 767 -21.18 17.31 -24.16
C ALA A 767 -22.19 16.61 -23.25
N PHE A 768 -22.93 15.61 -23.77
CA PHE A 768 -23.86 14.81 -22.97
C PHE A 768 -23.17 14.09 -21.82
N CYS A 769 -22.01 13.45 -22.08
CA CYS A 769 -21.22 12.78 -21.05
C CYS A 769 -20.74 13.78 -19.98
N VAL A 770 -20.19 14.91 -20.39
CA VAL A 770 -19.70 15.96 -19.48
C VAL A 770 -20.82 16.52 -18.61
N ILE A 771 -21.97 16.87 -19.21
CA ILE A 771 -23.14 17.38 -18.47
C ILE A 771 -23.65 16.35 -17.46
N SER A 772 -23.69 15.07 -17.86
CA SER A 772 -24.13 13.99 -16.96
C SER A 772 -23.17 13.80 -15.77
N ILE A 773 -21.86 13.80 -16.01
CA ILE A 773 -20.83 13.66 -14.97
C ILE A 773 -20.85 14.87 -14.02
N VAL A 774 -20.75 16.08 -14.56
CA VAL A 774 -20.70 17.31 -13.75
C VAL A 774 -22.03 17.58 -13.05
N GLY A 775 -23.16 17.33 -13.72
CA GLY A 775 -24.49 17.51 -13.15
C GLY A 775 -24.76 16.56 -11.98
N THR A 776 -24.36 15.29 -12.10
CA THR A 776 -24.52 14.34 -10.98
C THR A 776 -23.53 14.60 -9.85
N PHE A 777 -22.29 14.98 -10.14
CA PHE A 777 -21.37 15.48 -9.12
C PHE A 777 -21.95 16.68 -8.36
N TRP A 778 -22.48 17.67 -9.09
CA TRP A 778 -23.04 18.87 -8.47
C TRP A 778 -24.25 18.54 -7.59
N TRP A 779 -25.07 17.57 -7.99
CA TRP A 779 -26.20 17.06 -7.19
C TRP A 779 -25.73 16.40 -5.89
N PHE A 780 -24.72 15.53 -5.97
CA PHE A 780 -24.19 14.79 -4.82
C PHE A 780 -23.02 15.47 -4.11
N ARG A 781 -22.69 16.73 -4.42
CA ARG A 781 -21.50 17.40 -3.85
C ARG A 781 -21.54 17.51 -2.32
N GLY A 782 -22.72 17.71 -1.74
CA GLY A 782 -22.89 17.85 -0.28
C GLY A 782 -22.45 16.60 0.48
N VAL A 783 -22.55 15.44 -0.15
CA VAL A 783 -22.17 14.14 0.39
C VAL A 783 -20.66 14.09 0.71
N ALA A 784 -19.84 14.77 -0.12
CA ALA A 784 -18.40 14.89 0.03
C ALA A 784 -17.94 16.22 0.65
N PHE A 785 -18.64 17.34 0.41
CA PHE A 785 -18.33 18.68 0.97
C PHE A 785 -18.93 18.94 2.36
N GLY A 786 -19.82 18.07 2.81
CA GLY A 786 -20.49 18.16 4.11
C GLY A 786 -21.94 18.62 3.98
N ILE A 787 -22.86 17.85 4.56
CA ILE A 787 -24.30 18.16 4.64
C ILE A 787 -24.58 18.78 6.01
N ASP A 788 -25.07 20.02 6.02
CA ASP A 788 -25.40 20.75 7.24
C ASP A 788 -26.90 20.68 7.57
N GLY A 789 -27.21 20.73 8.86
CA GLY A 789 -28.58 20.69 9.36
C GLY A 789 -29.25 19.30 9.28
N PRO A 790 -30.58 19.24 9.47
CA PRO A 790 -31.32 17.99 9.44
C PRO A 790 -31.25 17.30 8.09
N ILE A 791 -30.90 16.01 8.06
CA ILE A 791 -30.70 15.28 6.80
C ILE A 791 -32.00 15.16 5.98
N ASN A 792 -33.15 15.18 6.64
CA ASN A 792 -34.47 15.06 6.02
C ASN A 792 -34.88 16.32 5.21
N ASP A 793 -34.19 17.45 5.42
CA ASP A 793 -34.40 18.66 4.61
C ASP A 793 -33.73 18.55 3.23
N HIS A 794 -32.68 17.72 3.11
CA HIS A 794 -31.93 17.50 1.87
C HIS A 794 -32.59 16.43 0.99
N LYS A 795 -33.75 16.74 0.41
CA LYS A 795 -34.52 15.81 -0.43
C LYS A 795 -33.80 15.43 -1.74
N GLY A 796 -34.01 14.20 -2.21
CA GLY A 796 -33.55 13.73 -3.52
C GLY A 796 -32.13 13.13 -3.57
N LEU A 797 -31.47 12.94 -2.42
CA LEU A 797 -30.19 12.22 -2.31
C LEU A 797 -30.37 10.70 -2.30
N GLY A 798 -31.50 10.18 -1.81
CA GLY A 798 -31.79 8.75 -1.74
C GLY A 798 -32.30 8.16 -3.06
N TRP A 799 -31.44 8.04 -4.10
CA TRP A 799 -31.85 7.40 -5.37
C TRP A 799 -32.10 5.90 -5.23
N ARG A 800 -31.51 5.26 -4.22
CA ARG A 800 -31.78 3.87 -3.83
C ARG A 800 -32.27 3.81 -2.38
N LYS A 801 -33.26 2.95 -2.11
CA LYS A 801 -33.80 2.73 -0.76
C LYS A 801 -32.77 2.16 0.22
N SER A 802 -31.80 1.41 -0.29
CA SER A 802 -30.71 0.83 0.49
C SER A 802 -29.66 1.85 0.93
N TRP A 803 -29.64 3.05 0.36
CA TRP A 803 -28.78 4.13 0.84
C TRP A 803 -29.37 4.66 2.15
N ASN A 804 -28.76 4.27 3.26
CA ASN A 804 -29.07 4.72 4.61
C ASN A 804 -28.66 6.20 4.83
N ILE A 805 -29.08 7.10 3.94
CA ILE A 805 -28.79 8.53 4.03
C ILE A 805 -29.79 9.21 4.97
N TYR A 806 -31.08 9.01 4.74
CA TYR A 806 -32.13 9.60 5.58
C TYR A 806 -32.26 8.86 6.90
N SER A 807 -32.53 9.60 7.98
CA SER A 807 -32.96 9.04 9.26
C SER A 807 -34.45 8.71 9.17
N LEU A 808 -34.79 7.48 9.54
CA LEU A 808 -36.18 7.05 9.71
C LEU A 808 -36.88 7.86 10.82
#